data_AF-D3CW85-F1
#
_entry.id   AF-D3CW85-F1
#
_cell.length_a   1.000
_cell.length_b   1.000
_cell.length_c   1.000
_cell.angle_alpha   90.00
_cell.angle_beta   90.00
_cell.angle_gamma   90.00
#
_symmetry.space_group_name_H-M   'P 1'
#
loop_
_entity.id
_entity.type
_entity.pdbx_description
1 polymer ?
#
loop_
_entity_poly.entity_id
_entity_poly.type
_entity_poly.pdbx_seq_one_letter_code
_entity_poly.pdbx_strand_id
1 'polypeptide(L)'
;MAFRCGGGGMPGRWRLWRSGGWCRFVMAFLLAVSMVVGLTRMAVAADNPPATYTLSIELPAGVNLARVRAEVADLNSRNPVLSDTFHQEAQLYPFSVLPEGRFVVLYGFDGTLSLEGSVLSLRIEPTEAQVAQLSFWQDILTYAASMLAGLVIRVACEGAFGLSTGGSGSVFAASFCAALGASIGTLIYQAVNIFADGKQQDWKRWARAVGLAVVAGLVGVAWEGGLNNWARNDLPKLLRAAGSWAADTGRGLVGWARPAGSLLEQVGESLELNAAAVGEGIAEGLEEGAATAATNLRVLPLGDSITYGEGTPDFSGYRARLAALLDPEVDDLDFVGSQQSGQLADRDNEGHQGWTISQISAITSCTVRQYRPNVVTLHIGTNDMARNLNVDTAPNRLRDVIGKILAAAPETTILVSTLIPSTTPSIMSRIQQYNAAIPGVVAGFQAAGRPVYLVDMSAVGTADMTNSLHPNANGFRKMGDAFYKTIDSALRYRAFHKPQDGVSGACGAGTPSPVPGGASAGTSMDGWRNADMIAAGVAGATRAELRFADIDGDGRDDYLLVSPEGRVRAWLNNLPSPRWIEAGEVAAGVPGGTREELRFADLNGDGRDDYLLVSPEGRVRAWLNAYPSKRWTELGEVAAGVTGGTREGLRFADIDGDGRDDYLMVDSQGQVRAWLNNLPSKRWVEWGVVASGFGAALDQVRFADINGDSRDDYLAVDAQGKARAWLSTIGQTGGESWLPQGEIAAGVGVSRDNVEFADVDGDGSADYLATNATAQVWAWLGERFAGTERWNYQGMIAAGVPNGTLGELRFADMDGDGRDDYLMVSPEGRVRAWLNNLPSPRWIEWNEVAAGVPGGTREELRFADLNGDGRDDYLLVSPEGRVRAWLNNLPSRTWTELGEVAAGVPGGTRENLRFADIDGDRRDDYLMIGAQGQVRGWLNALPSKRWTELGEIASGIGLHDSMITFADIDGDGRDDYLSVSDRGRIRAWHNNRGGSGPNWLIQGEIMTGTGATRDQVFLADINGDHRFDYLVSTATGVVTAWEGNGQLRKG
;
A
#
# COMPACT_ATOMS: atom_id res chain seq x y z
N MET A 1 -54.74 -28.21 -16.90
CA MET A 1 -55.74 -27.59 -16.01
C MET A 1 -55.51 -26.08 -16.01
N ALA A 2 -56.53 -25.27 -16.33
CA ALA A 2 -56.42 -23.81 -16.34
C ALA A 2 -56.68 -23.24 -14.94
N PHE A 3 -55.67 -22.64 -14.30
CA PHE A 3 -55.80 -22.01 -12.98
C PHE A 3 -56.34 -20.57 -13.09
N ARG A 4 -57.44 -20.27 -12.38
CA ARG A 4 -57.93 -18.91 -12.07
C ARG A 4 -57.66 -18.61 -10.60
N CYS A 5 -56.97 -17.52 -10.27
CA CYS A 5 -56.72 -17.10 -8.89
C CYS A 5 -57.67 -15.95 -8.48
N GLY A 6 -58.53 -16.19 -7.49
CA GLY A 6 -59.42 -15.21 -6.86
C GLY A 6 -58.85 -14.65 -5.54
N GLY A 7 -59.34 -13.47 -5.13
CA GLY A 7 -58.80 -12.69 -4.01
C GLY A 7 -59.66 -12.63 -2.74
N GLY A 8 -59.00 -12.36 -1.61
CA GLY A 8 -59.54 -12.00 -0.29
C GLY A 8 -58.49 -12.31 0.79
N GLY A 9 -58.25 -11.59 1.90
CA GLY A 9 -58.70 -10.30 2.43
C GLY A 9 -58.04 -10.13 3.82
N MET A 10 -57.05 -9.24 3.96
CA MET A 10 -56.46 -8.77 5.24
C MET A 10 -55.94 -7.32 5.09
N PRO A 11 -55.87 -6.50 6.17
CA PRO A 11 -55.81 -5.05 6.06
C PRO A 11 -54.39 -4.46 6.05
N GLY A 12 -54.13 -3.66 5.02
CA GLY A 12 -53.67 -2.27 5.20
C GLY A 12 -52.19 -1.96 5.44
N ARG A 13 -51.28 -2.31 4.51
CA ARG A 13 -50.13 -1.46 4.09
C ARG A 13 -49.26 -2.00 2.94
N TRP A 14 -49.76 -2.82 2.02
CA TRP A 14 -48.98 -3.27 0.84
C TRP A 14 -49.88 -3.39 -0.40
N ARG A 15 -49.99 -2.30 -1.18
CA ARG A 15 -50.81 -2.27 -2.42
C ARG A 15 -50.03 -2.55 -3.72
N LEU A 16 -48.73 -2.81 -3.67
CA LEU A 16 -47.88 -3.08 -4.86
C LEU A 16 -47.91 -4.54 -5.37
N TRP A 17 -48.61 -5.45 -4.69
CA TRP A 17 -48.44 -6.91 -4.86
C TRP A 17 -49.69 -7.66 -5.38
N ARG A 18 -50.57 -7.00 -6.14
CA ARG A 18 -51.90 -7.56 -6.50
C ARG A 18 -52.17 -7.94 -7.95
N SER A 19 -51.24 -7.77 -8.91
CA SER A 19 -51.54 -8.01 -10.34
C SER A 19 -50.72 -9.15 -10.94
N GLY A 20 -51.34 -10.31 -11.20
CA GLY A 20 -51.04 -11.27 -12.29
C GLY A 20 -49.63 -11.85 -12.50
N GLY A 21 -48.57 -11.29 -11.91
CA GLY A 21 -47.17 -11.66 -12.12
C GLY A 21 -46.79 -12.97 -11.45
N TRP A 22 -47.38 -13.26 -10.28
CA TRP A 22 -47.12 -14.49 -9.53
C TRP A 22 -47.56 -15.76 -10.26
N CYS A 23 -48.63 -15.70 -11.07
CA CYS A 23 -49.08 -16.84 -11.88
C CYS A 23 -48.11 -17.13 -13.06
N ARG A 24 -47.42 -16.09 -13.56
CA ARG A 24 -46.41 -16.20 -14.61
C ARG A 24 -45.07 -16.72 -14.07
N PHE A 25 -44.76 -16.44 -12.80
CA PHE A 25 -43.58 -16.96 -12.10
C PHE A 25 -43.65 -18.49 -11.89
N VAL A 26 -44.82 -19.00 -11.47
CA VAL A 26 -45.06 -20.44 -11.31
C VAL A 26 -44.99 -21.18 -12.67
N MET A 27 -45.46 -20.56 -13.75
CA MET A 27 -45.34 -21.11 -15.11
C MET A 27 -43.88 -21.15 -15.61
N ALA A 28 -43.06 -20.15 -15.28
CA ALA A 28 -41.63 -20.13 -15.62
C ALA A 28 -40.85 -21.25 -14.90
N PHE A 29 -41.20 -21.51 -13.64
CA PHE A 29 -40.65 -22.64 -12.88
C PHE A 29 -41.05 -24.01 -13.46
N LEU A 30 -42.32 -24.15 -13.89
CA LEU A 30 -42.82 -25.36 -14.55
C LEU A 30 -42.12 -25.66 -15.90
N LEU A 31 -41.74 -24.62 -16.65
CA LEU A 31 -40.96 -24.72 -17.90
C LEU A 31 -39.55 -25.26 -17.65
N ALA A 32 -38.87 -24.75 -16.62
CA ALA A 32 -37.53 -25.20 -16.22
C ALA A 32 -37.50 -26.69 -15.82
N VAL A 33 -38.52 -27.15 -15.10
CA VAL A 33 -38.64 -28.57 -14.70
C VAL A 33 -38.91 -29.47 -15.92
N SER A 34 -39.70 -29.02 -16.91
CA SER A 34 -39.95 -29.80 -18.14
C SER A 34 -38.69 -29.95 -19.02
N MET A 35 -37.79 -28.95 -19.01
CA MET A 35 -36.52 -28.97 -19.74
C MET A 35 -35.53 -29.99 -19.16
N VAL A 36 -35.46 -30.10 -17.83
CA VAL A 36 -34.63 -31.10 -17.13
C VAL A 36 -35.09 -32.53 -17.48
N VAL A 37 -36.41 -32.75 -17.62
CA VAL A 37 -36.96 -34.05 -18.05
C VAL A 37 -36.61 -34.36 -19.52
N GLY A 38 -36.56 -33.36 -20.39
CA GLY A 38 -36.16 -33.53 -21.80
C GLY A 38 -34.71 -34.02 -21.98
N LEU A 39 -33.78 -33.54 -21.15
CA LEU A 39 -32.35 -33.88 -21.21
C LEU A 39 -32.06 -35.35 -20.89
N THR A 40 -32.92 -36.02 -20.11
CA THR A 40 -32.77 -37.46 -19.78
C THR A 40 -32.90 -38.39 -20.99
N ARG A 41 -33.47 -37.94 -22.11
CA ARG A 41 -33.58 -38.74 -23.34
C ARG A 41 -32.25 -38.93 -24.08
N MET A 42 -31.24 -38.10 -23.82
CA MET A 42 -29.99 -38.07 -24.61
C MET A 42 -28.86 -38.91 -24.00
N ALA A 43 -28.96 -39.27 -22.72
CA ALA A 43 -28.04 -40.22 -22.08
C ALA A 43 -28.22 -41.68 -22.55
N VAL A 44 -29.28 -41.99 -23.31
CA VAL A 44 -29.61 -43.36 -23.75
C VAL A 44 -29.44 -43.56 -25.28
N ALA A 45 -29.21 -42.49 -26.05
CA ALA A 45 -29.01 -42.59 -27.50
C ALA A 45 -27.52 -42.84 -27.86
N ALA A 46 -26.87 -43.78 -27.18
CA ALA A 46 -25.46 -44.12 -27.42
C ALA A 46 -25.24 -45.10 -28.60
N ASP A 47 -26.30 -45.65 -29.20
CA ASP A 47 -26.15 -46.75 -30.16
C ASP A 47 -26.46 -46.42 -31.63
N ASN A 48 -27.05 -45.25 -31.96
CA ASN A 48 -27.14 -44.73 -33.34
C ASN A 48 -27.61 -43.25 -33.37
N PRO A 49 -26.70 -42.31 -33.62
CA PRO A 49 -27.01 -40.88 -33.59
C PRO A 49 -27.70 -40.41 -34.90
N PRO A 50 -28.81 -39.64 -34.82
CA PRO A 50 -29.52 -39.14 -36.00
C PRO A 50 -28.74 -38.08 -36.78
N ALA A 51 -29.02 -37.96 -38.08
CA ALA A 51 -28.29 -37.12 -39.03
C ALA A 51 -28.48 -35.60 -38.85
N THR A 52 -29.25 -35.11 -37.89
CA THR A 52 -29.38 -33.68 -37.55
C THR A 52 -29.98 -33.58 -36.14
N TYR A 53 -29.50 -32.65 -35.32
CA TYR A 53 -30.02 -32.43 -33.97
C TYR A 53 -30.81 -31.12 -33.91
N THR A 54 -32.04 -31.18 -33.42
CA THR A 54 -32.91 -29.99 -33.25
C THR A 54 -33.49 -29.97 -31.84
N LEU A 55 -33.21 -28.90 -31.11
CA LEU A 55 -33.78 -28.59 -29.81
C LEU A 55 -34.93 -27.59 -30.00
N SER A 56 -36.17 -27.99 -29.69
CA SER A 56 -37.35 -27.14 -29.87
C SER A 56 -38.02 -26.81 -28.54
N ILE A 57 -38.38 -25.54 -28.36
CA ILE A 57 -39.05 -24.98 -27.17
C ILE A 57 -40.34 -24.30 -27.63
N GLU A 58 -41.48 -24.77 -27.11
CA GLU A 58 -42.77 -24.12 -27.36
C GLU A 58 -42.96 -22.93 -26.42
N LEU A 59 -43.18 -21.73 -26.99
CA LEU A 59 -43.33 -20.49 -26.26
C LEU A 59 -44.77 -20.33 -25.73
N PRO A 60 -44.95 -19.91 -24.47
CA PRO A 60 -46.27 -19.74 -23.89
C PRO A 60 -47.05 -18.57 -24.51
N ALA A 61 -48.38 -18.66 -24.48
CA ALA A 61 -49.26 -17.62 -24.99
C ALA A 61 -49.04 -16.28 -24.24
N GLY A 62 -48.80 -15.19 -24.99
CA GLY A 62 -48.58 -13.85 -24.46
C GLY A 62 -47.14 -13.33 -24.55
N VAL A 63 -46.18 -14.14 -25.02
CA VAL A 63 -44.82 -13.69 -25.35
C VAL A 63 -44.84 -12.83 -26.62
N ASN A 64 -44.11 -11.72 -26.64
CA ASN A 64 -44.00 -10.86 -27.82
C ASN A 64 -43.11 -11.52 -28.89
N LEU A 65 -43.74 -12.31 -29.76
CA LEU A 65 -43.04 -13.06 -30.81
C LEU A 65 -42.26 -12.16 -31.80
N ALA A 66 -42.68 -10.91 -32.01
CA ALA A 66 -41.95 -9.99 -32.88
C ALA A 66 -40.61 -9.57 -32.27
N ARG A 67 -40.57 -9.34 -30.95
CA ARG A 67 -39.30 -9.07 -30.25
C ARG A 67 -38.41 -10.30 -30.23
N VAL A 68 -38.96 -11.48 -29.98
CA VAL A 68 -38.19 -12.74 -30.02
C VAL A 68 -37.59 -12.97 -31.42
N ARG A 69 -38.31 -12.68 -32.50
CA ARG A 69 -37.74 -12.79 -33.87
C ARG A 69 -36.59 -11.82 -34.12
N ALA A 70 -36.67 -10.60 -33.59
CA ALA A 70 -35.58 -9.62 -33.74
C ALA A 70 -34.31 -10.09 -33.00
N GLU A 71 -34.46 -10.63 -31.79
CA GLU A 71 -33.33 -11.19 -31.03
C GLU A 71 -32.76 -12.44 -31.70
N VAL A 72 -33.60 -13.34 -32.23
CA VAL A 72 -33.13 -14.52 -32.97
C VAL A 72 -32.33 -14.12 -34.22
N ALA A 73 -32.78 -13.09 -34.95
CA ALA A 73 -32.08 -12.60 -36.13
C ALA A 73 -30.73 -11.96 -35.77
N ASP A 74 -30.68 -11.21 -34.67
CA ASP A 74 -29.45 -10.64 -34.15
C ASP A 74 -28.47 -11.76 -33.74
N LEU A 75 -28.91 -12.73 -32.92
CA LEU A 75 -28.05 -13.82 -32.44
C LEU A 75 -27.45 -14.65 -33.59
N ASN A 76 -28.24 -14.95 -34.62
CA ASN A 76 -27.73 -15.68 -35.79
C ASN A 76 -26.73 -14.89 -36.65
N SER A 77 -26.77 -13.55 -36.62
CA SER A 77 -25.96 -12.71 -37.52
C SER A 77 -24.80 -11.99 -36.83
N ARG A 78 -24.79 -11.99 -35.48
CA ARG A 78 -23.85 -11.22 -34.68
C ARG A 78 -22.41 -11.68 -34.83
N ASN A 79 -22.19 -12.99 -34.95
CA ASN A 79 -20.86 -13.56 -35.19
C ASN A 79 -20.92 -14.57 -36.34
N PRO A 80 -19.77 -14.82 -37.01
CA PRO A 80 -19.72 -15.76 -38.14
C PRO A 80 -20.08 -17.20 -37.78
N VAL A 81 -19.99 -17.58 -36.50
CA VAL A 81 -20.32 -18.91 -35.98
C VAL A 81 -21.22 -18.75 -34.76
N LEU A 82 -22.34 -19.47 -34.71
CA LEU A 82 -23.34 -19.32 -33.65
C LEU A 82 -22.77 -19.59 -32.23
N SER A 83 -21.83 -20.53 -32.09
CA SER A 83 -21.15 -20.78 -30.81
C SER A 83 -20.40 -19.56 -30.28
N ASP A 84 -19.87 -18.70 -31.16
CA ASP A 84 -19.17 -17.47 -30.74
C ASP A 84 -20.15 -16.40 -30.28
N THR A 85 -21.33 -16.32 -30.91
CA THR A 85 -22.43 -15.52 -30.36
C THR A 85 -22.84 -16.03 -28.99
N PHE A 86 -22.91 -17.35 -28.81
CA PHE A 86 -23.26 -17.96 -27.53
C PHE A 86 -22.21 -17.64 -26.46
N HIS A 87 -20.92 -17.70 -26.78
CA HIS A 87 -19.83 -17.24 -25.90
C HIS A 87 -19.94 -15.75 -25.58
N GLN A 88 -20.22 -14.92 -26.59
CA GLN A 88 -20.37 -13.48 -26.40
C GLN A 88 -21.57 -13.16 -25.51
N GLU A 89 -22.71 -13.85 -25.65
CA GLU A 89 -23.87 -13.73 -24.77
C GLU A 89 -23.53 -14.17 -23.33
N ALA A 90 -22.75 -15.25 -23.16
CA ALA A 90 -22.25 -15.68 -21.84
C ALA A 90 -21.36 -14.62 -21.19
N GLN A 91 -20.58 -13.89 -21.98
CA GLN A 91 -19.70 -12.83 -21.49
C GLN A 91 -20.46 -11.53 -21.20
N LEU A 92 -21.52 -11.24 -21.97
CA LEU A 92 -22.37 -10.07 -21.79
C LEU A 92 -23.34 -10.24 -20.61
N TYR A 93 -23.81 -11.47 -20.36
CA TYR A 93 -24.70 -11.82 -19.26
C TYR A 93 -24.15 -13.01 -18.44
N PRO A 94 -22.99 -12.87 -17.79
CA PRO A 94 -22.32 -13.97 -17.11
C PRO A 94 -23.09 -14.46 -15.89
N PHE A 95 -23.28 -15.79 -15.81
CA PHE A 95 -23.79 -16.49 -14.64
C PHE A 95 -22.73 -16.46 -13.53
N SER A 96 -22.61 -15.32 -12.86
CA SER A 96 -21.45 -14.89 -12.06
C SER A 96 -21.39 -15.47 -10.63
N VAL A 97 -22.04 -16.61 -10.34
CA VAL A 97 -22.09 -17.17 -8.97
C VAL A 97 -21.79 -18.68 -8.90
N LEU A 98 -20.82 -19.17 -9.68
CA LEU A 98 -20.38 -20.57 -9.63
C LEU A 98 -19.00 -20.70 -8.96
N PRO A 99 -18.82 -21.48 -7.87
CA PRO A 99 -17.54 -21.57 -7.16
C PRO A 99 -16.45 -22.43 -7.82
N GLU A 100 -16.73 -23.16 -8.91
CA GLU A 100 -15.71 -23.97 -9.60
C GLU A 100 -15.92 -23.93 -11.11
N GLY A 101 -14.92 -23.41 -11.85
CA GLY A 101 -14.78 -23.58 -13.30
C GLY A 101 -15.60 -22.61 -14.17
N ARG A 102 -14.92 -21.70 -14.85
CA ARG A 102 -15.50 -20.88 -15.93
C ARG A 102 -16.06 -21.79 -17.03
N PHE A 103 -17.33 -21.57 -17.38
CA PHE A 103 -18.04 -22.30 -18.43
C PHE A 103 -17.47 -21.92 -19.80
N VAL A 104 -16.96 -22.90 -20.55
CA VAL A 104 -16.46 -22.71 -21.93
C VAL A 104 -17.17 -23.73 -22.81
N VAL A 105 -17.94 -23.27 -23.80
CA VAL A 105 -18.29 -24.13 -24.95
C VAL A 105 -16.98 -24.41 -25.69
N LEU A 106 -16.27 -25.48 -25.29
CA LEU A 106 -14.91 -25.80 -25.74
C LEU A 106 -14.81 -26.15 -27.22
N TYR A 107 -15.96 -26.33 -27.89
CA TYR A 107 -16.04 -26.77 -29.28
C TYR A 107 -16.90 -25.81 -30.09
N GLY A 108 -16.32 -25.26 -31.17
CA GLY A 108 -17.06 -24.42 -32.10
C GLY A 108 -18.11 -25.24 -32.87
N PHE A 109 -19.32 -24.70 -32.98
CA PHE A 109 -20.36 -25.25 -33.85
C PHE A 109 -21.07 -24.08 -34.52
N ASP A 110 -21.32 -24.21 -35.83
CA ASP A 110 -22.29 -23.34 -36.48
C ASP A 110 -23.68 -23.96 -36.35
N GLY A 111 -24.71 -23.14 -36.39
CA GLY A 111 -26.07 -23.59 -36.14
C GLY A 111 -27.06 -22.50 -36.46
N THR A 112 -28.33 -22.86 -36.47
CA THR A 112 -29.40 -21.90 -36.76
C THR A 112 -30.47 -21.91 -35.68
N LEU A 113 -30.69 -20.73 -35.07
CA LEU A 113 -31.89 -20.45 -34.29
C LEU A 113 -33.02 -20.06 -35.23
N SER A 114 -34.19 -20.64 -35.05
CA SER A 114 -35.38 -20.33 -35.86
C SER A 114 -36.61 -20.23 -34.98
N LEU A 115 -37.52 -19.31 -35.32
CA LEU A 115 -38.81 -19.18 -34.66
C LEU A 115 -39.94 -19.38 -35.68
N GLU A 116 -40.51 -20.57 -35.71
CA GLU A 116 -41.66 -20.90 -36.56
C GLU A 116 -42.94 -20.94 -35.71
N GLY A 117 -43.90 -20.06 -36.01
CA GLY A 117 -45.08 -19.88 -35.16
C GLY A 117 -44.69 -19.44 -33.73
N SER A 118 -44.99 -20.28 -32.74
CA SER A 118 -44.59 -20.14 -31.34
C SER A 118 -43.50 -21.11 -30.91
N VAL A 119 -42.86 -21.82 -31.84
CA VAL A 119 -41.82 -22.81 -31.53
C VAL A 119 -40.44 -22.26 -31.88
N LEU A 120 -39.60 -22.08 -30.85
CA LEU A 120 -38.22 -21.65 -30.98
C LEU A 120 -37.32 -22.88 -31.06
N SER A 121 -36.57 -23.03 -32.15
CA SER A 121 -35.74 -24.21 -32.40
C SER A 121 -34.28 -23.83 -32.65
N LEU A 122 -33.35 -24.56 -32.02
CA LEU A 122 -31.93 -24.57 -32.35
C LEU A 122 -31.61 -25.82 -33.16
N ARG A 123 -31.07 -25.65 -34.36
CA ARG A 123 -30.64 -26.74 -35.24
C ARG A 123 -29.13 -26.74 -35.40
N ILE A 124 -28.51 -27.91 -35.23
CA ILE A 124 -27.06 -28.14 -35.40
C ILE A 124 -26.87 -29.23 -36.46
N GLU A 125 -26.04 -28.93 -37.46
CA GLU A 125 -25.83 -29.83 -38.61
C GLU A 125 -24.82 -30.95 -38.27
N PRO A 126 -24.93 -32.13 -38.91
CA PRO A 126 -24.20 -33.34 -38.51
C PRO A 126 -22.69 -33.28 -38.77
N THR A 127 -22.21 -32.45 -39.70
CA THR A 127 -20.76 -32.29 -39.97
C THR A 127 -20.03 -31.58 -38.82
N GLU A 128 -20.77 -30.89 -37.97
CA GLU A 128 -20.27 -30.10 -36.85
C GLU A 128 -20.46 -30.84 -35.50
N ALA A 129 -21.29 -31.87 -35.50
CA ALA A 129 -21.56 -32.73 -34.35
C ALA A 129 -20.38 -33.66 -34.03
N GLN A 130 -19.81 -33.56 -32.83
CA GLN A 130 -18.82 -34.52 -32.31
C GLN A 130 -19.53 -35.73 -31.70
N VAL A 131 -20.10 -36.55 -32.59
CA VAL A 131 -21.05 -37.63 -32.30
C VAL A 131 -20.63 -38.62 -31.20
N ALA A 132 -19.33 -38.83 -30.99
CA ALA A 132 -18.81 -39.78 -29.99
C ALA A 132 -18.48 -39.15 -28.61
N GLN A 133 -18.64 -37.84 -28.43
CA GLN A 133 -18.30 -37.15 -27.19
C GLN A 133 -19.57 -36.74 -26.43
N LEU A 134 -19.89 -37.48 -25.37
CA LEU A 134 -21.03 -37.19 -24.49
C LEU A 134 -20.93 -35.81 -23.81
N SER A 135 -19.71 -35.38 -23.45
CA SER A 135 -19.45 -34.05 -22.88
C SER A 135 -19.78 -32.92 -23.86
N PHE A 136 -19.46 -33.09 -25.15
CA PHE A 136 -19.80 -32.11 -26.21
C PHE A 136 -21.31 -31.81 -26.25
N TRP A 137 -22.14 -32.86 -26.24
CA TRP A 137 -23.59 -32.68 -26.26
C TRP A 137 -24.14 -32.18 -24.93
N GLN A 138 -23.60 -32.62 -23.80
CA GLN A 138 -23.98 -32.12 -22.48
C GLN A 138 -23.74 -30.61 -22.38
N ASP A 139 -22.57 -30.13 -22.81
CA ASP A 139 -22.21 -28.71 -22.75
C ASP A 139 -23.11 -27.86 -23.65
N ILE A 140 -23.29 -28.28 -24.92
CA ILE A 140 -24.09 -27.54 -25.90
C ILE A 140 -25.56 -27.48 -25.49
N LEU A 141 -26.16 -28.59 -25.05
CA LEU A 141 -27.58 -28.64 -24.74
C LEU A 141 -27.92 -27.94 -23.42
N THR A 142 -27.04 -28.08 -22.41
CA THR A 142 -27.20 -27.37 -21.13
C THR A 142 -27.13 -25.86 -21.34
N TYR A 143 -26.21 -25.41 -22.19
CA TYR A 143 -26.05 -24.00 -22.50
C TYR A 143 -27.19 -23.44 -23.35
N ALA A 144 -27.53 -24.12 -24.45
CA ALA A 144 -28.63 -23.72 -25.32
C ALA A 144 -29.97 -23.66 -24.56
N ALA A 145 -30.27 -24.63 -23.70
CA ALA A 145 -31.49 -24.61 -22.90
C ALA A 145 -31.50 -23.46 -21.88
N SER A 146 -30.40 -23.21 -21.19
CA SER A 146 -30.28 -22.16 -20.17
C SER A 146 -30.40 -20.75 -20.78
N MET A 147 -29.76 -20.52 -21.93
CA MET A 147 -29.80 -19.24 -22.64
C MET A 147 -31.18 -18.97 -23.25
N LEU A 148 -31.79 -19.96 -23.93
CA LEU A 148 -33.11 -19.79 -24.54
C LEU A 148 -34.20 -19.60 -23.48
N ALA A 149 -34.12 -20.28 -22.33
CA ALA A 149 -35.03 -20.06 -21.20
C ALA A 149 -34.86 -18.64 -20.62
N GLY A 150 -33.62 -18.19 -20.41
CA GLY A 150 -33.32 -16.84 -19.91
C GLY A 150 -33.85 -15.74 -20.84
N LEU A 151 -33.66 -15.89 -22.15
CA LEU A 151 -34.17 -14.96 -23.17
C LEU A 151 -35.70 -14.87 -23.16
N VAL A 152 -36.39 -16.01 -23.11
CA VAL A 152 -37.86 -16.06 -23.10
C VAL A 152 -38.43 -15.37 -21.86
N ILE A 153 -37.83 -15.61 -20.69
CA ILE A 153 -38.23 -15.01 -19.42
C ILE A 153 -37.98 -13.51 -19.43
N ARG A 154 -36.83 -13.06 -19.94
CA ARG A 154 -36.50 -11.65 -20.07
C ARG A 154 -37.50 -10.92 -20.95
N VAL A 155 -37.80 -11.43 -22.15
CA VAL A 155 -38.77 -10.81 -23.07
C VAL A 155 -40.20 -10.83 -22.50
N ALA A 156 -40.58 -11.90 -21.81
CA ALA A 156 -41.88 -11.98 -21.14
C ALA A 156 -41.99 -10.99 -19.96
N CYS A 157 -40.90 -10.79 -19.20
CA CYS A 157 -40.80 -9.85 -18.10
C CYS A 157 -40.86 -8.40 -18.61
N GLU A 158 -40.07 -8.04 -19.62
CA GLU A 158 -40.06 -6.71 -20.22
C GLU A 158 -41.43 -6.33 -20.80
N GLY A 159 -42.10 -7.28 -21.48
CA GLY A 159 -43.46 -7.09 -21.97
C GLY A 159 -44.50 -6.87 -20.86
N ALA A 160 -44.34 -7.50 -19.71
CA ALA A 160 -45.21 -7.30 -18.55
C ALA A 160 -45.02 -5.90 -17.92
N PHE A 161 -43.78 -5.41 -17.86
CA PHE A 161 -43.49 -4.05 -17.38
C PHE A 161 -44.01 -2.98 -18.33
N GLY A 162 -43.81 -3.13 -19.65
CA GLY A 162 -44.28 -2.18 -20.66
C GLY A 162 -45.81 -1.98 -20.69
N LEU A 163 -46.59 -3.03 -20.41
CA LEU A 163 -48.06 -2.97 -20.30
C LEU A 163 -48.56 -2.26 -19.03
N SER A 164 -47.72 -2.17 -17.99
CA SER A 164 -48.08 -1.64 -16.67
C SER A 164 -47.69 -0.16 -16.45
N THR A 165 -46.72 0.34 -17.21
CA THR A 165 -46.14 1.70 -17.02
C THR A 165 -46.44 2.67 -18.16
N GLY A 166 -47.20 2.26 -19.18
CA GLY A 166 -47.54 3.13 -20.30
C GLY A 166 -46.34 3.54 -21.18
N GLY A 167 -45.29 2.71 -21.21
CA GLY A 167 -44.16 2.86 -22.14
C GLY A 167 -42.95 3.66 -21.63
N SER A 168 -42.93 4.16 -20.39
CA SER A 168 -41.85 5.01 -19.86
C SER A 168 -40.98 4.36 -18.77
N GLY A 169 -41.10 3.05 -18.53
CA GLY A 169 -40.22 2.30 -17.62
C GLY A 169 -38.82 2.06 -18.20
N SER A 170 -38.01 3.12 -18.27
CA SER A 170 -36.65 3.14 -18.81
C SER A 170 -35.63 2.54 -17.85
N VAL A 171 -34.70 1.76 -18.43
CA VAL A 171 -33.47 1.19 -17.82
C VAL A 171 -33.68 0.22 -16.66
N PHE A 172 -34.39 0.59 -15.60
CA PHE A 172 -34.63 -0.23 -14.42
C PHE A 172 -35.37 -1.54 -14.72
N ALA A 173 -36.40 -1.50 -15.57
CA ALA A 173 -37.16 -2.69 -15.94
C ALA A 173 -36.34 -3.67 -16.78
N ALA A 174 -35.47 -3.17 -17.67
CA ALA A 174 -34.59 -3.99 -18.49
C ALA A 174 -33.51 -4.66 -17.64
N SER A 175 -32.91 -3.93 -16.69
CA SER A 175 -31.91 -4.46 -15.76
C SER A 175 -32.50 -5.50 -14.81
N PHE A 176 -33.70 -5.26 -14.27
CA PHE A 176 -34.40 -6.22 -13.43
C PHE A 176 -34.80 -7.50 -14.18
N CYS A 177 -35.32 -7.37 -15.40
CA CYS A 177 -35.72 -8.52 -16.21
C CYS A 177 -34.51 -9.33 -16.72
N ALA A 178 -33.38 -8.68 -16.96
CA ALA A 178 -32.11 -9.35 -17.25
C ALA A 178 -31.58 -10.14 -16.03
N ALA A 179 -31.62 -9.54 -14.83
CA ALA A 179 -31.23 -10.20 -13.58
C ALA A 179 -32.12 -11.43 -13.27
N LEU A 180 -33.42 -11.32 -13.54
CA LEU A 180 -34.36 -12.44 -13.38
C LEU A 180 -34.09 -13.58 -14.37
N GLY A 181 -33.75 -13.26 -15.63
CA GLY A 181 -33.35 -14.24 -16.63
C GLY A 181 -32.07 -14.99 -16.22
N ALA A 182 -31.07 -14.27 -15.72
CA ALA A 182 -29.80 -14.84 -15.23
C ALA A 182 -29.99 -15.75 -14.01
N SER A 183 -30.86 -15.36 -13.07
CA SER A 183 -31.19 -16.16 -11.87
C SER A 183 -31.70 -17.56 -12.22
N ILE A 184 -32.62 -17.62 -13.19
CA ILE A 184 -33.26 -18.87 -13.59
C ILE A 184 -32.32 -19.71 -14.46
N GLY A 185 -31.49 -19.08 -15.30
CA GLY A 185 -30.43 -19.79 -16.03
C GLY A 185 -29.43 -20.47 -15.09
N THR A 186 -29.00 -19.80 -14.02
CA THR A 186 -28.12 -20.39 -12.99
C THR A 186 -28.76 -21.58 -12.28
N LEU A 187 -30.06 -21.52 -11.99
CA LEU A 187 -30.78 -22.62 -11.34
C LEU A 187 -30.91 -23.85 -12.27
N ILE A 188 -31.20 -23.63 -13.55
CA ILE A 188 -31.30 -24.70 -14.56
C ILE A 188 -29.94 -25.38 -14.72
N TYR A 189 -28.87 -24.60 -14.83
CA TYR A 189 -27.51 -25.11 -14.93
C TYR A 189 -27.13 -26.02 -13.75
N GLN A 190 -27.36 -25.54 -12.52
CA GLN A 190 -27.03 -26.29 -11.32
C GLN A 190 -27.89 -27.56 -11.18
N ALA A 191 -29.16 -27.49 -11.57
CA ALA A 191 -30.02 -28.67 -11.60
C ALA A 191 -29.44 -29.73 -12.54
N VAL A 192 -29.07 -29.37 -13.77
CA VAL A 192 -28.51 -30.32 -14.75
C VAL A 192 -27.24 -30.99 -14.23
N ASN A 193 -26.34 -30.25 -13.58
CA ASN A 193 -25.12 -30.82 -12.99
C ASN A 193 -25.40 -31.77 -11.81
N ILE A 194 -26.35 -31.43 -10.93
CA ILE A 194 -26.73 -32.33 -9.83
C ILE A 194 -27.28 -33.65 -10.37
N PHE A 195 -28.04 -33.59 -11.47
CA PHE A 195 -28.53 -34.80 -12.15
C PHE A 195 -27.42 -35.58 -12.86
N ALA A 196 -26.50 -34.89 -13.55
CA ALA A 196 -25.36 -35.49 -14.24
C ALA A 196 -24.42 -36.23 -13.27
N ASP A 197 -24.21 -35.67 -12.08
CA ASP A 197 -23.35 -36.26 -11.05
C ASP A 197 -24.02 -37.41 -10.26
N GLY A 198 -25.30 -37.71 -10.52
CA GLY A 198 -26.04 -38.72 -9.77
C GLY A 198 -26.30 -38.35 -8.30
N LYS A 199 -26.19 -37.06 -7.95
CA LYS A 199 -26.27 -36.56 -6.56
C LYS A 199 -27.67 -36.04 -6.19
N GLN A 200 -28.73 -36.63 -6.74
CA GLN A 200 -30.08 -36.06 -6.62
C GLN A 200 -30.59 -35.97 -5.18
N GLN A 201 -30.07 -36.78 -4.26
CA GLN A 201 -30.43 -36.78 -2.84
C GLN A 201 -29.56 -35.86 -1.96
N ASP A 202 -28.57 -35.16 -2.53
CA ASP A 202 -27.74 -34.20 -1.79
C ASP A 202 -28.47 -32.86 -1.64
N TRP A 203 -29.30 -32.78 -0.60
CA TRP A 203 -30.20 -31.64 -0.39
C TRP A 203 -29.47 -30.35 -0.01
N LYS A 204 -28.25 -30.45 0.54
CA LYS A 204 -27.38 -29.28 0.77
C LYS A 204 -26.94 -28.67 -0.55
N ARG A 205 -26.67 -29.50 -1.56
CA ARG A 205 -26.29 -29.05 -2.90
C ARG A 205 -27.46 -28.35 -3.63
N TRP A 206 -28.69 -28.84 -3.45
CA TRP A 206 -29.90 -28.17 -3.93
C TRP A 206 -30.17 -26.85 -3.21
N ALA A 207 -30.05 -26.81 -1.88
CA ALA A 207 -30.22 -25.58 -1.09
C ALA A 207 -29.19 -24.51 -1.51
N ARG A 208 -27.94 -24.92 -1.76
CA ARG A 208 -26.88 -24.05 -2.30
C ARG A 208 -27.21 -23.55 -3.71
N ALA A 209 -27.70 -24.41 -4.61
CA ALA A 209 -28.10 -24.03 -5.95
C ALA A 209 -29.22 -22.96 -5.95
N VAL A 210 -30.19 -23.10 -5.04
CA VAL A 210 -31.25 -22.10 -4.84
C VAL A 210 -30.71 -20.80 -4.25
N GLY A 211 -29.82 -20.87 -3.25
CA GLY A 211 -29.16 -19.69 -2.68
C GLY A 211 -28.37 -18.89 -3.72
N LEU A 212 -27.58 -19.56 -4.57
CA LEU A 212 -26.81 -18.94 -5.65
C LEU A 212 -27.70 -18.31 -6.73
N ALA A 213 -28.83 -18.97 -7.08
CA ALA A 213 -29.81 -18.43 -8.01
C ALA A 213 -30.52 -17.17 -7.46
N VAL A 214 -30.75 -17.09 -6.15
CA VAL A 214 -31.31 -15.91 -5.48
C VAL A 214 -30.30 -14.76 -5.46
N VAL A 215 -29.02 -15.03 -5.20
CA VAL A 215 -27.93 -14.02 -5.21
C VAL A 215 -27.71 -13.46 -6.62
N ALA A 216 -27.75 -14.29 -7.66
CA ALA A 216 -27.64 -13.86 -9.06
C ALA A 216 -28.75 -12.87 -9.47
N GLY A 217 -29.90 -12.88 -8.78
CA GLY A 217 -31.01 -11.94 -9.02
C GLY A 217 -30.98 -10.66 -8.20
N LEU A 218 -30.08 -10.53 -7.22
CA LEU A 218 -30.15 -9.50 -6.17
C LEU A 218 -29.06 -8.43 -6.25
N VAL A 219 -28.29 -8.33 -7.34
CA VAL A 219 -27.32 -7.24 -7.51
C VAL A 219 -28.04 -5.95 -7.92
N GLY A 220 -28.54 -5.24 -6.91
CA GLY A 220 -29.04 -3.87 -7.03
C GLY A 220 -30.21 -3.54 -6.08
N VAL A 221 -29.91 -2.80 -5.01
CA VAL A 221 -30.81 -1.89 -4.27
C VAL A 221 -31.66 -2.43 -3.10
N ALA A 222 -31.75 -3.73 -2.81
CA ALA A 222 -32.80 -4.21 -1.86
C ALA A 222 -32.35 -4.80 -0.50
N TRP A 223 -31.06 -4.86 -0.17
CA TRP A 223 -30.64 -5.51 1.08
C TRP A 223 -30.98 -4.69 2.35
N GLU A 224 -30.78 -3.37 2.31
CA GLU A 224 -31.10 -2.48 3.45
C GLU A 224 -32.61 -2.19 3.63
N GLY A 225 -33.46 -2.64 2.70
CA GLY A 225 -34.91 -2.38 2.66
C GLY A 225 -35.81 -3.32 3.50
N GLY A 226 -35.23 -4.18 4.34
CA GLY A 226 -36.00 -5.07 5.24
C GLY A 226 -36.15 -6.54 4.79
N LEU A 227 -35.41 -6.97 3.77
CA LEU A 227 -35.41 -8.36 3.25
C LEU A 227 -34.84 -9.38 4.26
N ASN A 228 -33.91 -8.98 5.12
CA ASN A 228 -33.40 -9.80 6.24
C ASN A 228 -34.54 -10.27 7.16
N ASN A 229 -35.46 -9.36 7.51
CA ASN A 229 -36.60 -9.71 8.36
C ASN A 229 -37.66 -10.56 7.65
N TRP A 230 -37.83 -10.43 6.33
CA TRP A 230 -38.73 -11.29 5.55
C TRP A 230 -38.18 -12.71 5.38
N ALA A 231 -36.89 -12.85 5.06
CA ALA A 231 -36.22 -14.14 4.90
C ALA A 231 -36.25 -14.97 6.20
N ARG A 232 -36.09 -14.31 7.36
CA ARG A 232 -36.16 -14.99 8.66
C ARG A 232 -37.59 -15.41 9.07
N ASN A 233 -38.61 -14.66 8.67
CA ASN A 233 -39.97 -14.81 9.26
C ASN A 233 -41.04 -15.38 8.31
N ASP A 234 -40.92 -15.19 6.99
CA ASP A 234 -41.98 -15.54 6.03
C ASP A 234 -41.54 -16.57 4.98
N LEU A 235 -40.24 -16.64 4.65
CA LEU A 235 -39.68 -17.63 3.73
C LEU A 235 -39.90 -19.10 4.18
N PRO A 236 -39.77 -19.47 5.48
CA PRO A 236 -40.06 -20.83 5.93
C PRO A 236 -41.54 -21.24 5.74
N LYS A 237 -42.47 -20.27 5.77
CA LYS A 237 -43.90 -20.52 5.53
C LYS A 237 -44.18 -20.78 4.05
N LEU A 238 -43.45 -20.08 3.17
CA LEU A 238 -43.55 -20.22 1.72
C LEU A 238 -42.97 -21.56 1.23
N LEU A 239 -41.83 -21.99 1.79
CA LEU A 239 -41.18 -23.27 1.46
C LEU A 239 -42.05 -24.48 1.85
N ARG A 240 -42.76 -24.42 2.98
CA ARG A 240 -43.73 -25.48 3.36
C ARG A 240 -44.91 -25.55 2.40
N ALA A 241 -45.44 -24.41 1.95
CA ALA A 241 -46.54 -24.37 0.99
C ALA A 241 -46.12 -24.91 -0.40
N ALA A 242 -44.89 -24.62 -0.83
CA ALA A 242 -44.34 -25.15 -2.08
C ALA A 242 -44.02 -26.66 -1.98
N GLY A 243 -43.49 -27.12 -0.84
CA GLY A 243 -43.23 -28.53 -0.56
C GLY A 243 -44.51 -29.38 -0.59
N SER A 244 -45.55 -28.92 0.11
CA SER A 244 -46.87 -29.56 0.11
C SER A 244 -47.46 -29.65 -1.32
N TRP A 245 -47.36 -28.58 -2.12
CA TRP A 245 -47.82 -28.59 -3.51
C TRP A 245 -47.03 -29.55 -4.41
N ALA A 246 -45.70 -29.61 -4.28
CA ALA A 246 -44.85 -30.52 -5.05
C ALA A 246 -45.13 -31.98 -4.68
N ALA A 247 -45.36 -32.25 -3.39
CA ALA A 247 -45.74 -33.56 -2.89
C ALA A 247 -47.07 -34.04 -3.48
N ASP A 248 -48.09 -33.17 -3.44
CA ASP A 248 -49.43 -33.48 -3.96
C ASP A 248 -49.46 -33.60 -5.50
N THR A 249 -48.65 -32.81 -6.19
CA THR A 249 -48.51 -32.88 -7.66
C THR A 249 -47.77 -34.14 -8.10
N GLY A 250 -46.71 -34.53 -7.38
CA GLY A 250 -46.00 -35.79 -7.59
C GLY A 250 -46.90 -37.02 -7.41
N ARG A 251 -47.72 -37.01 -6.35
CA ARG A 251 -48.75 -38.02 -6.09
C ARG A 251 -49.74 -38.18 -7.24
N GLY A 252 -50.11 -37.08 -7.90
CA GLY A 252 -51.09 -37.04 -8.99
C GLY A 252 -50.59 -37.52 -10.36
N LEU A 253 -49.27 -37.66 -10.55
CA LEU A 253 -48.69 -38.10 -11.83
C LEU A 253 -48.74 -39.64 -11.96
N VAL A 254 -49.27 -40.15 -13.07
CA VAL A 254 -49.44 -41.59 -13.33
C VAL A 254 -48.89 -42.02 -14.69
N GLY A 255 -48.61 -43.31 -14.87
CA GLY A 255 -48.10 -43.87 -16.13
C GLY A 255 -46.59 -43.68 -16.32
N TRP A 256 -46.15 -43.40 -17.54
CA TRP A 256 -44.73 -43.25 -17.90
C TRP A 256 -44.03 -42.07 -17.20
N ALA A 257 -44.79 -41.13 -16.66
CA ALA A 257 -44.30 -40.02 -15.83
C ALA A 257 -44.24 -40.35 -14.33
N ARG A 258 -44.64 -41.57 -13.91
CA ARG A 258 -44.67 -41.96 -12.49
C ARG A 258 -43.31 -41.91 -11.79
N PRO A 259 -42.17 -42.29 -12.40
CA PRO A 259 -40.86 -42.16 -11.76
C PRO A 259 -40.47 -40.70 -11.48
N ALA A 260 -40.82 -39.78 -12.38
CA ALA A 260 -40.66 -38.35 -12.16
C ALA A 260 -41.65 -37.82 -11.11
N GLY A 261 -42.87 -38.35 -11.08
CA GLY A 261 -43.88 -38.07 -10.06
C GLY A 261 -43.45 -38.48 -8.65
N SER A 262 -42.87 -39.68 -8.48
CA SER A 262 -42.34 -40.14 -7.19
C SER A 262 -41.14 -39.33 -6.70
N LEU A 263 -40.35 -38.79 -7.65
CA LEU A 263 -39.24 -37.90 -7.32
C LEU A 263 -39.76 -36.53 -6.86
N LEU A 264 -40.77 -35.98 -7.56
CA LEU A 264 -41.46 -34.74 -7.15
C LEU A 264 -42.12 -34.89 -5.78
N GLU A 265 -42.69 -36.07 -5.52
CA GLU A 265 -43.30 -36.43 -4.24
C GLU A 265 -42.27 -36.42 -3.10
N GLN A 266 -41.15 -37.13 -3.27
CA GLN A 266 -40.07 -37.18 -2.27
C GLN A 266 -39.42 -35.80 -2.04
N VAL A 267 -39.27 -34.99 -3.09
CA VAL A 267 -38.75 -33.62 -3.00
C VAL A 267 -39.70 -32.73 -2.21
N GLY A 268 -41.01 -32.83 -2.47
CA GLY A 268 -42.04 -32.07 -1.76
C GLY A 268 -42.12 -32.39 -0.27
N GLU A 269 -42.11 -33.68 0.08
CA GLU A 269 -42.17 -34.14 1.48
C GLU A 269 -40.90 -33.77 2.26
N SER A 270 -39.73 -33.83 1.62
CA SER A 270 -38.45 -33.44 2.23
C SER A 270 -38.34 -31.92 2.44
N LEU A 271 -38.86 -31.10 1.52
CA LEU A 271 -38.97 -29.65 1.66
C LEU A 271 -39.87 -29.24 2.83
N GLU A 272 -40.93 -30.00 3.07
CA GLU A 272 -41.87 -29.75 4.16
C GLU A 272 -41.27 -30.09 5.53
N LEU A 273 -40.57 -31.23 5.63
CA LEU A 273 -39.90 -31.70 6.85
C LEU A 273 -38.62 -30.92 7.22
N ASN A 274 -37.86 -30.48 6.22
CA ASN A 274 -36.55 -29.85 6.42
C ASN A 274 -36.56 -28.33 6.16
N ALA A 275 -37.73 -27.69 6.11
CA ALA A 275 -37.88 -26.26 5.80
C ALA A 275 -37.00 -25.33 6.66
N ALA A 276 -36.72 -25.69 7.91
CA ALA A 276 -35.81 -24.95 8.80
C ALA A 276 -34.33 -25.11 8.39
N ALA A 277 -33.89 -26.34 8.11
CA ALA A 277 -32.53 -26.63 7.65
C ALA A 277 -32.26 -26.10 6.22
N VAL A 278 -33.29 -26.05 5.36
CA VAL A 278 -33.22 -25.36 4.05
C VAL A 278 -33.15 -23.85 4.24
N GLY A 279 -33.86 -23.29 5.23
CA GLY A 279 -33.73 -21.88 5.62
C GLY A 279 -32.32 -21.53 6.09
N GLU A 280 -31.68 -22.40 6.87
CA GLU A 280 -30.28 -22.27 7.27
C GLU A 280 -29.32 -22.42 6.09
N GLY A 281 -29.52 -23.40 5.19
CA GLY A 281 -28.68 -23.55 3.99
C GLY A 281 -28.83 -22.41 2.97
N ILE A 282 -30.00 -21.76 2.92
CA ILE A 282 -30.20 -20.51 2.16
C ILE A 282 -29.56 -19.33 2.88
N ALA A 283 -29.59 -19.28 4.22
CA ALA A 283 -28.86 -18.27 4.98
C ALA A 283 -27.35 -18.43 4.82
N GLU A 284 -26.82 -19.66 4.77
CA GLU A 284 -25.42 -19.97 4.47
C GLU A 284 -25.08 -19.66 3.00
N GLY A 285 -25.95 -19.97 2.04
CA GLY A 285 -25.75 -19.58 0.63
C GLY A 285 -25.87 -18.06 0.40
N LEU A 286 -26.69 -17.39 1.21
CA LEU A 286 -26.79 -15.93 1.29
C LEU A 286 -25.64 -15.33 2.10
N GLU A 287 -25.02 -16.03 3.06
CA GLU A 287 -23.80 -15.61 3.75
C GLU A 287 -22.57 -15.83 2.86
N GLU A 288 -22.50 -16.92 2.09
CA GLU A 288 -21.47 -17.12 1.05
C GLU A 288 -21.63 -16.09 -0.09
N GLY A 289 -22.86 -15.73 -0.45
CA GLY A 289 -23.18 -14.72 -1.47
C GLY A 289 -23.24 -13.27 -0.98
N ALA A 290 -23.40 -13.03 0.32
CA ALA A 290 -23.27 -11.72 0.97
C ALA A 290 -21.87 -11.52 1.58
N ALA A 291 -21.05 -12.56 1.70
CA ALA A 291 -19.60 -12.50 1.93
C ALA A 291 -18.81 -12.05 0.68
N THR A 292 -19.48 -11.32 -0.21
CA THR A 292 -18.91 -10.59 -1.33
C THR A 292 -19.45 -9.16 -1.35
N ALA A 293 -18.95 -8.35 -0.42
CA ALA A 293 -18.84 -6.89 -0.54
C ALA A 293 -17.51 -6.49 0.13
N ALA A 294 -16.44 -7.17 -0.30
CA ALA A 294 -15.05 -6.82 -0.06
C ALA A 294 -14.32 -7.09 -1.40
N THR A 295 -14.28 -6.09 -2.29
CA THR A 295 -13.57 -6.17 -3.56
C THR A 295 -12.11 -5.89 -3.32
N ASN A 296 -11.41 -6.80 -2.63
CA ASN A 296 -10.00 -6.58 -2.33
C ASN A 296 -9.18 -6.77 -3.60
N LEU A 297 -8.61 -5.70 -4.14
CA LEU A 297 -7.73 -5.74 -5.28
C LEU A 297 -6.29 -5.77 -4.81
N ARG A 298 -5.63 -6.92 -4.98
CA ARG A 298 -4.19 -7.03 -4.89
C ARG A 298 -3.59 -6.90 -6.28
N VAL A 299 -3.16 -5.69 -6.61
CA VAL A 299 -2.68 -5.33 -7.95
C VAL A 299 -1.15 -5.38 -7.97
N LEU A 300 -0.55 -6.10 -8.91
CA LEU A 300 0.89 -6.10 -9.18
C LEU A 300 1.17 -5.26 -10.44
N PRO A 301 1.62 -4.00 -10.32
CA PRO A 301 2.12 -3.23 -11.45
C PRO A 301 3.47 -3.75 -11.92
N LEU A 302 3.51 -4.49 -13.02
CA LEU A 302 4.68 -5.17 -13.55
C LEU A 302 5.20 -4.48 -14.83
N GLY A 303 6.45 -4.02 -14.84
CA GLY A 303 6.97 -3.34 -16.02
C GLY A 303 8.37 -2.75 -15.89
N ASP A 304 8.65 -1.74 -16.69
CA ASP A 304 9.94 -1.03 -16.71
C ASP A 304 9.90 0.33 -15.98
N SER A 305 10.81 1.25 -16.32
CA SER A 305 10.90 2.60 -15.73
C SER A 305 9.59 3.39 -15.78
N ILE A 306 8.73 3.14 -16.77
CA ILE A 306 7.42 3.78 -16.86
C ILE A 306 6.47 3.27 -15.77
N THR A 307 6.55 1.98 -15.44
CA THR A 307 5.77 1.39 -14.32
C THR A 307 6.34 1.84 -12.96
N TYR A 308 7.66 1.97 -12.89
CA TYR A 308 8.34 2.56 -11.73
C TYR A 308 7.93 4.03 -11.52
N GLY A 309 7.62 4.75 -12.60
CA GLY A 309 7.10 6.12 -12.57
C GLY A 309 8.07 7.20 -13.06
N GLU A 310 9.17 6.82 -13.73
CA GLU A 310 10.10 7.79 -14.33
C GLU A 310 9.40 8.71 -15.32
N GLY A 311 9.69 10.00 -15.21
CA GLY A 311 9.17 11.03 -16.11
C GLY A 311 8.44 12.16 -15.39
N THR A 312 8.10 11.96 -14.11
CA THR A 312 7.64 13.02 -13.20
C THR A 312 8.54 13.07 -11.96
N PRO A 313 8.70 14.25 -11.31
CA PRO A 313 9.56 14.39 -10.14
C PRO A 313 9.14 13.53 -8.94
N ASP A 314 7.87 13.17 -8.86
CA ASP A 314 7.28 12.41 -7.75
C ASP A 314 7.37 10.89 -7.93
N PHE A 315 7.72 10.38 -9.12
CA PHE A 315 7.79 8.96 -9.48
C PHE A 315 6.49 8.15 -9.25
N SER A 316 5.35 8.82 -9.09
CA SER A 316 4.08 8.14 -8.81
C SER A 316 3.54 7.37 -10.03
N GLY A 317 4.01 7.76 -11.23
CA GLY A 317 3.64 7.14 -12.49
C GLY A 317 2.13 7.11 -12.71
N TYR A 318 1.65 6.12 -13.47
CA TYR A 318 0.22 5.94 -13.70
C TYR A 318 -0.51 5.40 -12.46
N ARG A 319 0.22 4.88 -11.46
CA ARG A 319 -0.32 4.22 -10.27
C ARG A 319 -1.06 5.20 -9.37
N ALA A 320 -0.58 6.43 -9.21
CA ALA A 320 -1.31 7.45 -8.46
C ALA A 320 -2.72 7.73 -9.03
N ARG A 321 -2.84 7.85 -10.35
CA ARG A 321 -4.15 8.04 -11.00
C ARG A 321 -5.01 6.78 -10.89
N LEU A 322 -4.40 5.61 -10.99
CA LEU A 322 -5.09 4.32 -10.88
C LEU A 322 -5.66 4.11 -9.46
N ALA A 323 -4.88 4.34 -8.41
CA ALA A 323 -5.32 4.29 -7.02
C ALA A 323 -6.45 5.28 -6.76
N ALA A 324 -6.27 6.54 -7.14
CA ALA A 324 -7.29 7.57 -6.92
C ALA A 324 -8.66 7.26 -7.56
N LEU A 325 -8.70 6.42 -8.61
CA LEU A 325 -9.93 5.97 -9.24
C LEU A 325 -10.48 4.67 -8.65
N LEU A 326 -9.61 3.79 -8.12
CA LEU A 326 -10.00 2.49 -7.57
C LEU A 326 -10.33 2.53 -6.07
N ASP A 327 -9.58 3.29 -5.27
CA ASP A 327 -9.79 3.42 -3.82
C ASP A 327 -11.26 3.67 -3.40
N PRO A 328 -12.05 4.54 -4.09
CA PRO A 328 -13.46 4.71 -3.72
C PRO A 328 -14.39 3.62 -4.24
N GLU A 329 -13.93 2.73 -5.12
CA GLU A 329 -14.73 1.68 -5.77
C GLU A 329 -14.49 0.28 -5.21
N VAL A 330 -13.44 0.10 -4.41
CA VAL A 330 -12.99 -1.19 -3.90
C VAL A 330 -12.80 -1.12 -2.40
N ASP A 331 -13.03 -2.24 -1.70
CA ASP A 331 -13.02 -2.24 -0.24
C ASP A 331 -11.59 -2.23 0.35
N ASP A 332 -10.62 -2.70 -0.43
CA ASP A 332 -9.20 -2.76 -0.08
C ASP A 332 -8.40 -2.75 -1.38
N LEU A 333 -7.53 -1.76 -1.55
CA LEU A 333 -6.58 -1.70 -2.65
C LEU A 333 -5.17 -1.91 -2.08
N ASP A 334 -4.52 -2.96 -2.54
CA ASP A 334 -3.18 -3.39 -2.15
C ASP A 334 -2.35 -3.48 -3.43
N PHE A 335 -1.55 -2.46 -3.72
CA PHE A 335 -0.48 -2.64 -4.67
C PHE A 335 0.58 -3.55 -4.05
N VAL A 336 1.14 -4.43 -4.87
CA VAL A 336 2.17 -5.36 -4.43
C VAL A 336 3.30 -5.42 -5.44
N GLY A 337 4.46 -5.85 -4.98
CA GLY A 337 5.65 -6.03 -5.77
C GLY A 337 6.90 -5.72 -4.93
N SER A 338 8.06 -5.99 -5.49
CA SER A 338 9.34 -5.83 -4.78
C SER A 338 9.88 -4.40 -4.79
N GLN A 339 9.32 -3.53 -5.64
CA GLN A 339 9.76 -2.15 -5.84
C GLN A 339 8.81 -1.19 -5.11
N GLN A 340 9.36 -0.10 -4.58
CA GLN A 340 8.58 0.99 -3.99
C GLN A 340 9.00 2.30 -4.63
N SER A 341 8.04 3.01 -5.21
CA SER A 341 8.29 4.31 -5.83
C SER A 341 7.02 5.14 -5.86
N GLY A 342 7.16 6.46 -5.88
CA GLY A 342 6.02 7.38 -5.96
C GLY A 342 5.61 8.03 -4.64
N GLN A 343 4.80 9.09 -4.76
CA GLN A 343 4.08 9.74 -3.65
C GLN A 343 2.61 9.29 -3.65
N LEU A 344 2.36 8.05 -3.25
CA LEU A 344 1.04 7.45 -3.09
C LEU A 344 1.01 6.62 -1.80
N ALA A 345 -0.19 6.42 -1.24
CA ALA A 345 -0.35 5.72 0.05
C ALA A 345 0.23 4.31 0.01
N ASP A 346 -0.02 3.59 -1.09
CA ASP A 346 0.59 2.31 -1.38
C ASP A 346 1.57 2.44 -2.55
N ARG A 347 2.86 2.33 -2.25
CA ARG A 347 3.95 2.60 -3.20
C ARG A 347 4.43 1.35 -3.93
N ASP A 348 3.91 0.19 -3.57
CA ASP A 348 4.42 -1.08 -4.07
C ASP A 348 4.18 -1.19 -5.59
N ASN A 349 5.14 -1.80 -6.26
CA ASN A 349 5.11 -2.13 -7.68
C ASN A 349 6.23 -3.12 -8.02
N GLU A 350 6.27 -3.53 -9.27
CA GLU A 350 7.32 -4.35 -9.87
C GLU A 350 7.76 -3.70 -11.19
N GLY A 351 7.94 -2.37 -11.17
CA GLY A 351 8.51 -1.58 -12.24
C GLY A 351 10.02 -1.50 -12.11
N HIS A 352 10.78 -1.92 -13.13
CA HIS A 352 12.25 -1.97 -13.05
C HIS A 352 12.90 -1.04 -14.07
N GLN A 353 13.58 -0.01 -13.59
CA GLN A 353 14.20 1.01 -14.44
C GLN A 353 15.21 0.40 -15.41
N GLY A 354 15.07 0.69 -16.70
CA GLY A 354 15.97 0.19 -17.73
C GLY A 354 15.87 -1.31 -18.04
N TRP A 355 14.93 -2.06 -17.46
CA TRP A 355 14.80 -3.50 -17.70
C TRP A 355 14.08 -3.84 -19.01
N THR A 356 14.51 -4.96 -19.59
CA THR A 356 13.94 -5.55 -20.81
C THR A 356 12.91 -6.63 -20.48
N ILE A 357 12.13 -7.05 -21.47
CA ILE A 357 11.15 -8.15 -21.34
C ILE A 357 11.80 -9.42 -20.78
N SER A 358 13.03 -9.73 -21.19
CA SER A 358 13.74 -10.93 -20.72
C SER A 358 14.06 -10.87 -19.23
N GLN A 359 14.39 -9.70 -18.70
CA GLN A 359 14.72 -9.51 -17.29
C GLN A 359 13.46 -9.59 -16.43
N ILE A 360 12.35 -8.97 -16.87
CA ILE A 360 11.05 -9.13 -16.22
C ILE A 360 10.60 -10.60 -16.24
N SER A 361 10.78 -11.30 -17.37
CA SER A 361 10.46 -12.73 -17.48
C SER A 361 11.24 -13.60 -16.49
N ALA A 362 12.45 -13.20 -16.10
CA ALA A 362 13.28 -13.97 -15.17
C ALA A 362 12.68 -14.00 -13.76
N ILE A 363 12.10 -12.89 -13.30
CA ILE A 363 11.53 -12.78 -11.94
C ILE A 363 10.04 -13.14 -11.87
N THR A 364 9.33 -13.03 -12.99
CA THR A 364 7.86 -13.13 -13.08
C THR A 364 7.26 -14.28 -12.28
N SER A 365 7.74 -15.51 -12.46
CA SER A 365 7.11 -16.68 -11.83
C SER A 365 7.26 -16.69 -10.31
N CYS A 366 8.35 -16.16 -9.78
CA CYS A 366 8.58 -16.15 -8.35
C CYS A 366 7.87 -14.97 -7.70
N THR A 367 7.92 -13.77 -8.31
CA THR A 367 7.16 -12.58 -7.89
C THR A 367 5.68 -12.89 -7.78
N VAL A 368 5.09 -13.53 -8.80
CA VAL A 368 3.67 -13.85 -8.82
C VAL A 368 3.31 -14.92 -7.77
N ARG A 369 4.21 -15.87 -7.46
CA ARG A 369 4.00 -16.81 -6.34
C ARG A 369 4.17 -16.16 -4.98
N GLN A 370 5.01 -15.15 -4.87
CA GLN A 370 5.29 -14.44 -3.63
C GLN A 370 4.14 -13.52 -3.24
N TYR A 371 3.61 -12.74 -4.18
CA TYR A 371 2.56 -11.76 -3.88
C TYR A 371 1.15 -12.29 -4.18
N ARG A 372 1.02 -13.33 -5.02
CA ARG A 372 -0.26 -13.94 -5.44
C ARG A 372 -1.31 -12.87 -5.81
N PRO A 373 -0.97 -11.93 -6.72
CA PRO A 373 -1.88 -10.85 -7.08
C PRO A 373 -3.11 -11.41 -7.81
N ASN A 374 -4.29 -10.85 -7.55
CA ASN A 374 -5.47 -11.15 -8.37
C ASN A 374 -5.55 -10.27 -9.62
N VAL A 375 -4.78 -9.18 -9.68
CA VAL A 375 -4.65 -8.31 -10.86
C VAL A 375 -3.19 -8.01 -11.18
N VAL A 376 -2.78 -8.07 -12.45
CA VAL A 376 -1.48 -7.58 -12.92
C VAL A 376 -1.70 -6.51 -13.97
N THR A 377 -1.07 -5.34 -13.82
CA THR A 377 -0.90 -4.39 -14.93
C THR A 377 0.47 -4.62 -15.56
N LEU A 378 0.54 -4.88 -16.87
CA LEU A 378 1.79 -5.27 -17.55
C LEU A 378 2.14 -4.27 -18.65
N HIS A 379 3.14 -3.42 -18.40
CA HIS A 379 3.71 -2.47 -19.37
C HIS A 379 5.22 -2.69 -19.52
N ILE A 380 5.63 -3.51 -20.51
CA ILE A 380 7.04 -3.89 -20.71
C ILE A 380 7.44 -4.01 -22.19
N GLY A 381 8.65 -3.52 -22.49
CA GLY A 381 9.28 -3.61 -23.81
C GLY A 381 9.92 -2.30 -24.29
N THR A 382 9.75 -1.21 -23.55
CA THR A 382 10.28 0.12 -23.91
C THR A 382 11.79 0.09 -24.09
N ASN A 383 12.51 -0.59 -23.19
CA ASN A 383 13.97 -0.69 -23.24
C ASN A 383 14.47 -1.57 -24.37
N ASP A 384 13.75 -2.65 -24.71
CA ASP A 384 14.05 -3.47 -25.89
C ASP A 384 13.97 -2.64 -27.16
N MET A 385 12.91 -1.83 -27.28
CA MET A 385 12.70 -0.94 -28.41
C MET A 385 13.67 0.23 -28.41
N ALA A 386 14.07 0.77 -27.26
CA ALA A 386 15.05 1.85 -27.20
C ALA A 386 16.43 1.36 -27.66
N ARG A 387 16.89 0.23 -27.11
CA ARG A 387 18.25 -0.31 -27.28
C ARG A 387 18.44 -1.22 -28.50
N ASN A 388 17.37 -1.46 -29.26
CA ASN A 388 17.38 -2.36 -30.43
C ASN A 388 17.69 -3.82 -30.07
N LEU A 389 17.18 -4.29 -28.94
CA LEU A 389 17.52 -5.61 -28.43
C LEU A 389 16.44 -6.62 -28.82
N ASN A 390 16.77 -7.50 -29.77
CA ASN A 390 15.94 -8.64 -30.16
C ASN A 390 14.47 -8.27 -30.43
N VAL A 391 14.25 -7.15 -31.13
CA VAL A 391 12.92 -6.55 -31.40
C VAL A 391 11.96 -7.56 -32.04
N ASP A 392 12.43 -8.32 -33.03
CA ASP A 392 11.60 -9.32 -33.75
C ASP A 392 11.05 -10.44 -32.85
N THR A 393 11.74 -10.74 -31.74
CA THR A 393 11.33 -11.79 -30.79
C THR A 393 10.63 -11.24 -29.54
N ALA A 394 10.54 -9.92 -29.40
CA ALA A 394 9.91 -9.28 -28.25
C ALA A 394 8.47 -9.76 -28.00
N PRO A 395 7.59 -9.94 -29.02
CA PRO A 395 6.24 -10.46 -28.80
C PRO A 395 6.20 -11.88 -28.21
N ASN A 396 7.15 -12.74 -28.59
CA ASN A 396 7.25 -14.08 -28.02
C ASN A 396 7.70 -14.03 -26.56
N ARG A 397 8.68 -13.17 -26.24
CA ARG A 397 9.13 -12.98 -24.86
C ARG A 397 8.02 -12.39 -23.98
N LEU A 398 7.19 -11.49 -24.51
CA LEU A 398 5.99 -10.99 -23.82
C LEU A 398 4.99 -12.13 -23.57
N ARG A 399 4.75 -12.99 -24.57
CA ARG A 399 3.92 -14.19 -24.41
C ARG A 399 4.44 -15.09 -23.28
N ASP A 400 5.75 -15.27 -23.18
CA ASP A 400 6.36 -16.08 -22.13
C ASP A 400 6.18 -15.47 -20.74
N VAL A 401 6.28 -14.13 -20.59
CA VAL A 401 5.96 -13.43 -19.34
C VAL A 401 4.51 -13.70 -18.92
N ILE A 402 3.55 -13.49 -19.82
CA ILE A 402 2.13 -13.73 -19.55
C ILE A 402 1.89 -15.19 -19.15
N GLY A 403 2.49 -16.13 -19.87
CA GLY A 403 2.40 -17.56 -19.56
C GLY A 403 2.96 -17.89 -18.17
N LYS A 404 4.07 -17.27 -17.76
CA LYS A 404 4.69 -17.44 -16.44
C LYS A 404 3.82 -16.87 -15.30
N ILE A 405 3.18 -15.72 -15.49
CA ILE A 405 2.23 -15.17 -14.51
C ILE A 405 1.09 -16.18 -14.33
N LEU A 406 0.47 -16.57 -15.44
CA LEU A 406 -0.64 -17.50 -15.48
C LEU A 406 -0.33 -18.91 -14.97
N ALA A 407 0.93 -19.34 -15.02
CA ALA A 407 1.36 -20.62 -14.45
C ALA A 407 1.62 -20.51 -12.94
N ALA A 408 2.14 -19.37 -12.48
CA ALA A 408 2.39 -19.09 -11.07
C ALA A 408 1.12 -18.74 -10.28
N ALA A 409 0.17 -18.07 -10.95
CA ALA A 409 -1.13 -17.74 -10.41
C ALA A 409 -2.22 -17.83 -11.50
N PRO A 410 -2.86 -19.00 -11.62
CA PRO A 410 -3.93 -19.22 -12.59
C PRO A 410 -5.15 -18.31 -12.40
N GLU A 411 -5.37 -17.82 -11.19
CA GLU A 411 -6.47 -16.94 -10.80
C GLU A 411 -6.23 -15.45 -11.11
N THR A 412 -5.00 -15.05 -11.46
CA THR A 412 -4.63 -13.66 -11.75
C THR A 412 -5.23 -13.19 -13.07
N THR A 413 -5.87 -12.02 -13.05
CA THR A 413 -6.27 -11.30 -14.26
C THR A 413 -5.14 -10.38 -14.73
N ILE A 414 -4.75 -10.45 -16.00
CA ILE A 414 -3.58 -9.72 -16.54
C ILE A 414 -4.05 -8.68 -17.54
N LEU A 415 -3.64 -7.43 -17.32
CA LEU A 415 -3.94 -6.27 -18.16
C LEU A 415 -2.67 -5.87 -18.91
N VAL A 416 -2.56 -6.29 -20.16
CA VAL A 416 -1.37 -6.10 -21.00
C VAL A 416 -1.54 -4.84 -21.84
N SER A 417 -0.71 -3.83 -21.62
CA SER A 417 -0.80 -2.58 -22.36
C SER A 417 0.05 -2.56 -23.63
N THR A 418 -0.40 -1.85 -24.66
CA THR A 418 0.50 -1.34 -25.69
C THR A 418 1.49 -0.33 -25.11
N LEU A 419 2.70 -0.23 -25.65
CA LEU A 419 3.67 0.78 -25.24
C LEU A 419 3.22 2.19 -25.67
N ILE A 420 3.50 3.17 -24.82
CA ILE A 420 3.39 4.61 -25.13
C ILE A 420 4.38 5.06 -26.23
N PRO A 421 4.16 6.20 -26.91
CA PRO A 421 5.05 6.67 -27.97
C PRO A 421 6.42 7.14 -27.45
N SER A 422 7.44 7.11 -28.33
CA SER A 422 8.73 7.77 -28.11
C SER A 422 8.85 9.02 -28.98
N THR A 423 9.53 10.06 -28.50
CA THR A 423 9.83 11.24 -29.33
C THR A 423 11.00 11.01 -30.30
N THR A 424 11.73 9.88 -30.19
CA THR A 424 12.78 9.49 -31.14
C THR A 424 12.21 8.64 -32.27
N PRO A 425 12.30 9.07 -33.55
CA PRO A 425 11.66 8.37 -34.68
C PRO A 425 12.06 6.90 -34.86
N SER A 426 13.34 6.57 -34.65
CA SER A 426 13.84 5.20 -34.79
C SER A 426 13.31 4.27 -33.69
N ILE A 427 13.09 4.79 -32.48
CA ILE A 427 12.48 4.05 -31.36
C ILE A 427 10.98 3.91 -31.62
N MET A 428 10.32 4.99 -32.04
CA MET A 428 8.89 5.00 -32.34
C MET A 428 8.50 3.98 -33.42
N SER A 429 9.30 3.84 -34.49
CA SER A 429 9.07 2.82 -35.52
C SER A 429 9.10 1.39 -34.97
N ARG A 430 10.02 1.11 -34.03
CA ARG A 430 10.11 -0.20 -33.36
C ARG A 430 8.96 -0.42 -32.39
N ILE A 431 8.57 0.61 -31.63
CA ILE A 431 7.37 0.60 -30.77
C ILE A 431 6.12 0.28 -31.58
N GLN A 432 5.93 0.89 -32.75
CA GLN A 432 4.78 0.61 -33.62
C GLN A 432 4.73 -0.84 -34.08
N GLN A 433 5.87 -1.42 -34.47
CA GLN A 433 5.96 -2.83 -34.86
C GLN A 433 5.63 -3.77 -33.70
N TYR A 434 6.16 -3.48 -32.50
CA TYR A 434 5.87 -4.27 -31.31
C TYR A 434 4.40 -4.16 -30.89
N ASN A 435 3.85 -2.95 -30.83
CA ASN A 435 2.45 -2.71 -30.47
C ASN A 435 1.46 -3.38 -31.44
N ALA A 436 1.79 -3.47 -32.73
CA ALA A 436 0.95 -4.18 -33.70
C ALA A 436 0.84 -5.69 -33.41
N ALA A 437 1.82 -6.29 -32.72
CA ALA A 437 1.83 -7.71 -32.39
C ALA A 437 1.13 -8.05 -31.06
N ILE A 438 1.03 -7.10 -30.11
CA ILE A 438 0.47 -7.33 -28.77
C ILE A 438 -0.99 -7.82 -28.81
N PRO A 439 -1.91 -7.26 -29.63
CA PRO A 439 -3.28 -7.77 -29.71
C PRO A 439 -3.36 -9.26 -30.07
N GLY A 440 -2.49 -9.75 -30.96
CA GLY A 440 -2.43 -11.16 -31.33
C GLY A 440 -1.90 -12.05 -30.20
N VAL A 441 -0.98 -11.54 -29.37
CA VAL A 441 -0.50 -12.25 -28.18
C VAL A 441 -1.63 -12.38 -27.15
N VAL A 442 -2.36 -11.30 -26.87
CA VAL A 442 -3.48 -11.29 -25.93
C VAL A 442 -4.62 -12.18 -26.42
N ALA A 443 -5.01 -12.06 -27.70
CA ALA A 443 -6.06 -12.87 -28.30
C ALA A 443 -5.75 -14.38 -28.22
N GLY A 444 -4.48 -14.78 -28.34
CA GLY A 444 -4.07 -16.18 -28.15
C GLY A 444 -4.34 -16.72 -26.74
N PHE A 445 -4.15 -15.91 -25.70
CA PHE A 445 -4.48 -16.30 -24.33
C PHE A 445 -5.99 -16.28 -24.06
N GLN A 446 -6.71 -15.31 -24.65
CA GLN A 446 -8.17 -15.23 -24.56
C GLN A 446 -8.84 -16.42 -25.25
N ALA A 447 -8.34 -16.84 -26.42
CA ALA A 447 -8.79 -18.05 -27.12
C ALA A 447 -8.51 -19.32 -26.30
N ALA A 448 -7.50 -19.31 -25.43
CA ALA A 448 -7.20 -20.37 -24.47
C ALA A 448 -7.97 -20.22 -23.14
N GLY A 449 -8.98 -19.35 -23.07
CA GLY A 449 -9.82 -19.14 -21.89
C GLY A 449 -9.14 -18.46 -20.71
N ARG A 450 -7.95 -17.86 -20.91
CA ARG A 450 -7.18 -17.21 -19.84
C ARG A 450 -7.63 -15.74 -19.64
N PRO A 451 -7.66 -15.23 -18.39
CA PRO A 451 -8.07 -13.87 -18.06
C PRO A 451 -7.01 -12.81 -18.43
N VAL A 452 -6.72 -12.65 -19.71
CA VAL A 452 -5.76 -11.66 -20.23
C VAL A 452 -6.50 -10.65 -21.08
N TYR A 453 -6.33 -9.35 -20.80
CA TYR A 453 -7.01 -8.27 -21.49
C TYR A 453 -6.02 -7.24 -22.02
N LEU A 454 -6.34 -6.68 -23.20
CA LEU A 454 -5.54 -5.64 -23.82
C LEU A 454 -5.92 -4.28 -23.25
N VAL A 455 -4.92 -3.48 -22.89
CA VAL A 455 -5.07 -2.07 -22.51
C VAL A 455 -4.50 -1.20 -23.63
N ASP A 456 -5.35 -0.35 -24.18
CA ASP A 456 -4.96 0.57 -25.25
C ASP A 456 -4.37 1.87 -24.66
N MET A 457 -3.11 2.15 -24.99
CA MET A 457 -2.39 3.37 -24.58
C MET A 457 -2.37 4.46 -25.66
N SER A 458 -3.13 4.30 -26.75
CA SER A 458 -3.16 5.25 -27.89
C SER A 458 -3.53 6.69 -27.52
N ALA A 459 -4.15 6.92 -26.36
CA ALA A 459 -4.48 8.25 -25.85
C ALA A 459 -3.24 9.09 -25.47
N VAL A 460 -2.11 8.44 -25.17
CA VAL A 460 -0.83 9.10 -24.85
C VAL A 460 -0.14 9.51 -26.15
N GLY A 461 0.06 10.81 -26.34
CA GLY A 461 0.73 11.39 -27.50
C GLY A 461 2.16 11.84 -27.20
N THR A 462 2.92 12.24 -28.21
CA THR A 462 4.31 12.74 -28.04
C THR A 462 4.40 14.03 -27.21
N ALA A 463 3.32 14.82 -27.13
CA ALA A 463 3.23 16.00 -26.26
C ALA A 463 3.10 15.63 -24.78
N ASP A 464 2.76 14.38 -24.48
CA ASP A 464 2.62 13.86 -23.12
C ASP A 464 3.93 13.24 -22.59
N MET A 465 5.07 13.54 -23.24
CA MET A 465 6.38 12.98 -22.92
C MET A 465 7.27 14.05 -22.29
N THR A 466 7.94 13.70 -21.18
CA THR A 466 8.98 14.54 -20.56
C THR A 466 10.30 14.41 -21.30
N ASN A 467 10.60 13.22 -21.82
CA ASN A 467 11.80 12.96 -22.61
C ASN A 467 11.50 11.91 -23.70
N SER A 468 12.55 11.32 -24.29
CA SER A 468 12.40 10.36 -25.39
C SER A 468 11.54 9.14 -25.05
N LEU A 469 11.50 8.71 -23.79
CA LEU A 469 10.88 7.43 -23.39
C LEU A 469 9.85 7.57 -22.28
N HIS A 470 9.89 8.68 -21.52
CA HIS A 470 9.15 8.80 -20.27
C HIS A 470 7.99 9.80 -20.36
N PRO A 471 6.78 9.44 -19.90
CA PRO A 471 5.64 10.35 -19.83
C PRO A 471 5.90 11.54 -18.90
N ASN A 472 5.21 12.65 -19.16
CA ASN A 472 4.95 13.66 -18.14
C ASN A 472 3.69 13.31 -17.34
N ALA A 473 3.33 14.16 -16.37
CA ALA A 473 2.18 13.94 -15.50
C ALA A 473 0.87 13.73 -16.28
N ASN A 474 0.68 14.42 -17.42
CA ASN A 474 -0.50 14.24 -18.26
C ASN A 474 -0.52 12.87 -18.96
N GLY A 475 0.64 12.40 -19.42
CA GLY A 475 0.78 11.06 -20.01
C GLY A 475 0.49 9.96 -18.99
N PHE A 476 1.04 10.06 -17.79
CA PHE A 476 0.76 9.12 -16.71
C PHE A 476 -0.72 9.11 -16.28
N ARG A 477 -1.38 10.27 -16.25
CA ARG A 477 -2.82 10.34 -16.00
C ARG A 477 -3.62 9.53 -17.03
N LYS A 478 -3.32 9.70 -18.31
CA LYS A 478 -4.00 8.96 -19.40
C LYS A 478 -3.75 7.46 -19.34
N MET A 479 -2.53 7.05 -18.97
CA MET A 479 -2.22 5.64 -18.74
C MET A 479 -3.04 5.05 -17.57
N GLY A 480 -3.16 5.79 -16.47
CA GLY A 480 -3.97 5.39 -15.31
C GLY A 480 -5.44 5.23 -15.68
N ASP A 481 -5.99 6.18 -16.45
CA ASP A 481 -7.37 6.11 -16.96
C ASP A 481 -7.59 4.87 -17.85
N ALA A 482 -6.61 4.50 -18.68
CA ALA A 482 -6.71 3.35 -19.57
C ALA A 482 -6.71 2.01 -18.80
N PHE A 483 -5.83 1.87 -17.79
CA PHE A 483 -5.83 0.71 -16.90
C PHE A 483 -7.14 0.64 -16.09
N TYR A 484 -7.55 1.75 -15.47
CA TYR A 484 -8.79 1.83 -14.70
C TYR A 484 -10.01 1.43 -15.53
N LYS A 485 -10.19 1.97 -16.75
CA LYS A 485 -11.32 1.62 -17.62
C LYS A 485 -11.43 0.11 -17.87
N THR A 486 -10.30 -0.57 -17.96
CA THR A 486 -10.25 -2.02 -18.17
C THR A 486 -10.55 -2.78 -16.87
N ILE A 487 -10.11 -2.29 -15.72
CA ILE A 487 -10.44 -2.82 -14.39
C ILE A 487 -11.90 -2.61 -14.04
N ASP A 488 -12.45 -1.40 -14.18
CA ASP A 488 -13.86 -1.07 -14.00
C ASP A 488 -14.76 -1.97 -14.87
N SER A 489 -14.37 -2.19 -16.13
CA SER A 489 -15.07 -3.15 -16.98
C SER A 489 -15.06 -4.55 -16.37
N ALA A 490 -13.92 -5.04 -15.86
CA ALA A 490 -13.80 -6.36 -15.22
C ALA A 490 -14.48 -6.45 -13.84
N LEU A 491 -14.53 -5.36 -13.06
CA LEU A 491 -15.23 -5.24 -11.77
C LEU A 491 -16.74 -5.38 -11.96
N ARG A 492 -17.30 -4.74 -12.99
CA ARG A 492 -18.73 -4.82 -13.34
C ARG A 492 -19.20 -6.23 -13.72
N TYR A 493 -18.30 -7.10 -14.16
CA TYR A 493 -18.57 -8.51 -14.47
C TYR A 493 -18.15 -9.48 -13.35
N ARG A 494 -17.73 -8.97 -12.18
CA ARG A 494 -17.21 -9.77 -11.04
C ARG A 494 -16.09 -10.74 -11.44
N ALA A 495 -15.22 -10.29 -12.36
CA ALA A 495 -14.24 -11.16 -13.00
C ALA A 495 -12.96 -11.42 -12.18
N PHE A 496 -12.80 -10.75 -11.04
CA PHE A 496 -11.64 -10.90 -10.18
C PHE A 496 -11.88 -11.97 -9.11
N HIS A 497 -10.96 -12.92 -9.03
CA HIS A 497 -10.90 -13.87 -7.93
C HIS A 497 -10.44 -13.14 -6.66
N LYS A 498 -10.84 -13.64 -5.47
CA LYS A 498 -10.31 -13.12 -4.21
C LYS A 498 -8.77 -13.26 -4.20
N PRO A 499 -8.03 -12.25 -3.70
CA PRO A 499 -6.59 -12.35 -3.58
C PRO A 499 -6.25 -13.53 -2.67
N GLN A 500 -5.27 -14.34 -3.06
CA GLN A 500 -4.81 -15.48 -2.27
C GLN A 500 -3.55 -15.12 -1.52
N ASP A 501 -3.28 -15.81 -0.43
CA ASP A 501 -2.06 -15.58 0.33
C ASP A 501 -0.83 -15.98 -0.46
N GLY A 502 0.14 -15.07 -0.44
CA GLY A 502 1.47 -15.27 -0.99
C GLY A 502 2.22 -16.41 -0.33
N VAL A 503 3.11 -17.07 -1.08
CA VAL A 503 4.09 -17.99 -0.48
C VAL A 503 5.31 -17.17 -0.11
N SER A 504 5.48 -16.86 1.18
CA SER A 504 6.66 -16.14 1.67
C SER A 504 7.93 -16.90 1.28
N GLY A 505 8.84 -16.25 0.54
CA GLY A 505 10.08 -16.90 0.08
C GLY A 505 9.93 -17.79 -1.16
N ALA A 506 8.84 -17.67 -1.94
CA ALA A 506 8.69 -18.38 -3.22
C ALA A 506 9.79 -18.09 -4.27
N CYS A 507 10.57 -17.02 -4.05
CA CYS A 507 11.76 -16.66 -4.80
C CYS A 507 13.08 -17.21 -4.21
N GLY A 508 13.04 -18.18 -3.29
CA GLY A 508 14.24 -18.75 -2.64
C GLY A 508 15.27 -19.38 -3.62
N ALA A 509 16.49 -18.83 -3.59
CA ALA A 509 17.79 -19.32 -4.09
C ALA A 509 17.85 -19.99 -5.49
N GLY A 510 18.14 -19.20 -6.54
CA GLY A 510 18.59 -19.74 -7.84
C GLY A 510 18.67 -18.76 -9.02
N THR A 511 19.69 -17.89 -9.05
CA THR A 511 20.20 -17.00 -10.14
C THR A 511 19.36 -15.81 -10.63
N PRO A 512 19.99 -14.64 -10.85
CA PRO A 512 20.74 -13.82 -9.90
C PRO A 512 19.78 -12.80 -9.23
N SER A 513 19.60 -12.91 -7.92
CA SER A 513 18.96 -11.85 -7.14
C SER A 513 20.02 -10.77 -6.86
N PRO A 514 19.76 -9.47 -7.12
CA PRO A 514 20.37 -8.44 -6.29
C PRO A 514 19.82 -8.63 -4.88
N VAL A 515 20.72 -8.81 -3.91
CA VAL A 515 20.51 -8.88 -2.44
C VAL A 515 19.47 -9.89 -1.92
N PRO A 516 19.89 -11.08 -1.43
CA PRO A 516 19.09 -11.93 -0.55
C PRO A 516 18.97 -11.30 0.85
N GLY A 517 17.73 -10.97 1.23
CA GLY A 517 17.38 -10.37 2.52
C GLY A 517 17.12 -8.88 2.39
N GLY A 518 15.98 -8.51 1.80
CA GLY A 518 15.28 -7.21 1.85
C GLY A 518 16.02 -5.88 1.67
N ALA A 519 17.32 -5.82 1.41
CA ALA A 519 18.02 -4.56 1.13
C ALA A 519 17.89 -4.19 -0.33
N SER A 520 16.77 -3.56 -0.66
CA SER A 520 16.59 -2.89 -1.93
C SER A 520 17.60 -1.76 -2.06
N ALA A 521 18.52 -1.86 -3.01
CA ALA A 521 19.42 -0.79 -3.49
C ALA A 521 18.69 0.46 -4.04
N GLY A 522 17.42 0.67 -3.67
CA GLY A 522 16.59 1.82 -4.05
C GLY A 522 15.67 2.32 -2.93
N THR A 523 15.69 1.74 -1.72
CA THR A 523 15.01 2.36 -0.57
C THR A 523 15.79 3.59 -0.16
N SER A 524 15.27 4.77 -0.54
CA SER A 524 15.64 6.02 0.10
C SER A 524 15.36 5.88 1.59
N MET A 525 16.42 5.83 2.40
CA MET A 525 16.33 6.00 3.84
C MET A 525 16.48 7.50 4.10
N ASP A 526 15.59 8.06 4.92
CA ASP A 526 15.61 9.49 5.21
C ASP A 526 16.95 9.90 5.84
N GLY A 527 17.70 10.77 5.14
CA GLY A 527 19.02 11.22 5.59
C GLY A 527 20.18 10.33 5.13
N TRP A 528 19.93 9.37 4.23
CA TRP A 528 20.96 8.53 3.64
C TRP A 528 20.87 8.50 2.13
N ARG A 529 22.02 8.57 1.46
CA ARG A 529 22.13 8.44 0.01
C ARG A 529 22.45 7.01 -0.36
N ASN A 530 21.59 6.38 -1.16
CA ASN A 530 21.89 5.07 -1.69
C ASN A 530 23.12 5.12 -2.62
N ALA A 531 24.15 4.34 -2.30
CA ALA A 531 25.37 4.19 -3.11
C ALA A 531 25.44 2.86 -3.87
N ASP A 532 24.30 2.17 -3.95
CA ASP A 532 24.12 0.87 -4.58
C ASP A 532 25.07 -0.20 -4.01
N MET A 533 25.25 -1.29 -4.76
CA MET A 533 26.20 -2.34 -4.44
C MET A 533 27.63 -1.83 -4.60
N ILE A 534 28.33 -1.61 -3.49
CA ILE A 534 29.73 -1.20 -3.51
C ILE A 534 30.68 -2.39 -3.65
N ALA A 535 30.31 -3.59 -3.19
CA ALA A 535 31.12 -4.80 -3.33
C ALA A 535 30.31 -5.98 -3.87
N ALA A 536 30.78 -6.58 -4.97
CA ALA A 536 30.10 -7.70 -5.64
C ALA A 536 30.32 -9.07 -4.97
N GLY A 537 31.09 -9.12 -3.88
CA GLY A 537 31.54 -10.35 -3.23
C GLY A 537 32.68 -11.06 -3.99
N VAL A 538 33.41 -11.91 -3.27
CA VAL A 538 34.47 -12.76 -3.85
C VAL A 538 33.91 -14.17 -4.07
N ALA A 539 34.23 -14.79 -5.20
CA ALA A 539 33.71 -16.11 -5.53
C ALA A 539 34.07 -17.15 -4.44
N GLY A 540 33.05 -17.79 -3.87
CA GLY A 540 33.19 -18.79 -2.80
C GLY A 540 33.25 -18.19 -1.39
N ALA A 541 33.29 -16.86 -1.26
CA ALA A 541 33.24 -16.20 0.03
C ALA A 541 31.83 -16.23 0.64
N THR A 542 31.76 -16.16 1.96
CA THR A 542 30.51 -16.16 2.73
C THR A 542 30.42 -14.97 3.67
N ARG A 543 29.20 -14.56 4.03
CA ARG A 543 28.95 -13.50 5.04
C ARG A 543 29.78 -13.66 6.30
N ALA A 544 29.92 -14.89 6.78
CA ALA A 544 30.61 -15.17 8.03
C ALA A 544 32.12 -14.83 7.96
N GLU A 545 32.72 -14.82 6.77
CA GLU A 545 34.11 -14.44 6.52
C GLU A 545 34.30 -12.92 6.38
N LEU A 546 33.25 -12.19 6.00
CA LEU A 546 33.30 -10.75 5.72
C LEU A 546 33.54 -9.91 6.98
N ARG A 547 34.49 -8.98 6.93
CA ARG A 547 34.72 -7.91 7.91
C ARG A 547 35.04 -6.60 7.18
N PHE A 548 34.86 -5.49 7.90
CA PHE A 548 35.31 -4.14 7.52
C PHE A 548 36.29 -3.66 8.58
N ALA A 549 37.34 -2.97 8.14
CA ALA A 549 38.39 -2.41 8.98
C ALA A 549 39.36 -1.60 8.09
N ASP A 550 39.86 -0.46 8.57
CA ASP A 550 40.85 0.35 7.84
C ASP A 550 42.25 -0.29 7.99
N ILE A 551 42.73 -0.99 6.95
CA ILE A 551 44.01 -1.69 7.01
C ILE A 551 45.18 -0.78 6.61
N ASP A 552 44.95 0.25 5.78
CA ASP A 552 46.02 1.10 5.25
C ASP A 552 46.10 2.50 5.87
N GLY A 553 45.11 2.89 6.67
CA GLY A 553 45.03 4.08 7.49
C GLY A 553 44.66 5.32 6.69
N ASP A 554 43.86 5.16 5.63
CA ASP A 554 43.41 6.26 4.78
C ASP A 554 42.08 6.89 5.21
N GLY A 555 41.49 6.38 6.30
CA GLY A 555 40.20 6.79 6.85
C GLY A 555 39.01 6.14 6.16
N ARG A 556 39.22 5.06 5.39
CA ARG A 556 38.15 4.30 4.74
C ARG A 556 38.24 2.85 5.13
N ASP A 557 37.10 2.26 5.48
CA ASP A 557 37.07 0.85 5.83
C ASP A 557 37.26 -0.06 4.62
N ASP A 558 38.16 -1.04 4.77
CA ASP A 558 38.53 -2.00 3.74
C ASP A 558 37.67 -3.28 3.76
N TYR A 559 37.53 -3.93 2.61
CA TYR A 559 36.79 -5.18 2.47
C TYR A 559 37.69 -6.37 2.81
N LEU A 560 37.38 -7.09 3.89
CA LEU A 560 38.20 -8.20 4.38
C LEU A 560 37.46 -9.55 4.32
N LEU A 561 38.20 -10.61 3.99
CA LEU A 561 37.75 -12.00 4.13
C LEU A 561 38.66 -12.77 5.09
N VAL A 562 38.06 -13.28 6.16
CA VAL A 562 38.73 -14.02 7.22
C VAL A 562 38.39 -15.51 7.12
N SER A 563 39.42 -16.34 6.92
CA SER A 563 39.29 -17.81 6.92
C SER A 563 39.07 -18.40 8.32
N PRO A 564 38.61 -19.65 8.47
CA PRO A 564 38.43 -20.30 9.77
C PRO A 564 39.67 -20.30 10.68
N GLU A 565 40.88 -20.34 10.10
CA GLU A 565 42.14 -20.29 10.86
C GLU A 565 42.69 -18.87 11.06
N GLY A 566 41.89 -17.82 10.81
CA GLY A 566 42.27 -16.43 11.02
C GLY A 566 43.16 -15.81 9.94
N ARG A 567 43.39 -16.46 8.79
CA ARG A 567 44.02 -15.78 7.62
C ARG A 567 43.10 -14.68 7.10
N VAL A 568 43.68 -13.53 6.74
CA VAL A 568 42.96 -12.35 6.26
C VAL A 568 43.42 -12.01 4.85
N ARG A 569 42.46 -11.93 3.92
CA ARG A 569 42.64 -11.33 2.59
C ARG A 569 41.93 -9.99 2.55
N ALA A 570 42.56 -8.97 2.00
CA ALA A 570 42.04 -7.60 1.95
C ALA A 570 41.89 -7.09 0.52
N TRP A 571 40.90 -6.23 0.33
CA TRP A 571 40.74 -5.36 -0.82
C TRP A 571 40.61 -3.93 -0.32
N LEU A 572 41.53 -3.06 -0.73
CA LEU A 572 41.60 -1.68 -0.25
C LEU A 572 40.48 -0.84 -0.87
N ASN A 573 39.84 0.00 -0.07
CA ASN A 573 38.80 0.90 -0.53
C ASN A 573 39.39 2.05 -1.36
N ASN A 574 38.78 2.35 -2.52
CA ASN A 574 39.22 3.44 -3.41
C ASN A 574 38.00 4.05 -4.14
N LEU A 575 36.87 4.14 -3.45
CA LEU A 575 35.67 4.82 -3.95
C LEU A 575 35.91 6.35 -4.07
N PRO A 576 35.25 7.08 -5.01
CA PRO A 576 34.21 6.63 -5.94
C PRO A 576 34.72 6.16 -7.33
N SER A 577 36.02 5.92 -7.53
CA SER A 577 36.60 5.58 -8.85
C SER A 577 37.90 4.75 -8.79
N PRO A 578 38.03 3.63 -9.53
CA PRO A 578 37.16 2.48 -9.60
C PRO A 578 37.76 1.28 -8.81
N ARG A 579 36.95 0.73 -7.91
CA ARG A 579 37.03 -0.62 -7.29
C ARG A 579 38.03 -0.81 -6.15
N TRP A 580 37.54 -1.54 -5.15
CA TRP A 580 38.26 -2.43 -4.25
C TRP A 580 39.55 -2.99 -4.89
N ILE A 581 40.70 -2.55 -4.39
CA ILE A 581 42.01 -2.92 -4.93
C ILE A 581 42.50 -4.17 -4.18
N GLU A 582 42.61 -5.30 -4.88
CA GLU A 582 43.07 -6.55 -4.23
C GLU A 582 44.49 -6.38 -3.65
N ALA A 583 44.59 -6.36 -2.32
CA ALA A 583 45.87 -6.39 -1.60
C ALA A 583 46.36 -7.83 -1.38
N GLY A 584 45.50 -8.83 -1.56
CA GLY A 584 45.81 -10.25 -1.37
C GLY A 584 45.82 -10.64 0.11
N GLU A 585 46.58 -11.68 0.48
CA GLU A 585 46.76 -12.03 1.89
C GLU A 585 47.55 -10.93 2.61
N VAL A 586 46.96 -10.38 3.67
CA VAL A 586 47.56 -9.39 4.56
C VAL A 586 47.91 -9.97 5.92
N ALA A 587 47.28 -11.08 6.35
CA ALA A 587 47.63 -11.81 7.56
C ALA A 587 47.54 -13.34 7.36
N ALA A 588 48.53 -14.08 7.86
CA ALA A 588 48.62 -15.54 7.77
C ALA A 588 47.86 -16.30 8.88
N GLY A 589 47.19 -15.59 9.79
CA GLY A 589 46.56 -16.14 10.99
C GLY A 589 47.58 -16.58 12.05
N VAL A 590 47.08 -16.86 13.26
CA VAL A 590 47.90 -17.28 14.40
C VAL A 590 47.60 -18.75 14.72
N PRO A 591 48.62 -19.61 14.95
CA PRO A 591 48.39 -21.01 15.28
C PRO A 591 47.44 -21.19 16.48
N GLY A 592 46.36 -21.94 16.27
CA GLY A 592 45.33 -22.18 17.29
C GLY A 592 44.30 -21.07 17.45
N GLY A 593 44.46 -19.95 16.75
CA GLY A 593 43.44 -18.90 16.66
C GLY A 593 42.37 -19.24 15.61
N THR A 594 41.16 -18.74 15.84
CA THR A 594 40.01 -18.94 14.97
C THR A 594 39.38 -17.62 14.54
N ARG A 595 38.63 -17.65 13.43
CA ARG A 595 37.86 -16.49 12.95
C ARG A 595 36.89 -15.93 13.99
N GLU A 596 36.28 -16.80 14.79
CA GLU A 596 35.29 -16.41 15.80
C GLU A 596 35.91 -15.61 16.95
N GLU A 597 37.21 -15.80 17.20
CA GLU A 597 38.01 -15.06 18.17
C GLU A 597 38.54 -13.74 17.61
N LEU A 598 38.61 -13.58 16.28
CA LEU A 598 39.23 -12.42 15.64
C LEU A 598 38.38 -11.15 15.75
N ARG A 599 39.00 -10.02 16.11
CA ARG A 599 38.47 -8.65 16.03
C ARG A 599 39.52 -7.73 15.39
N PHE A 600 39.05 -6.62 14.84
CA PHE A 600 39.83 -5.49 14.34
C PHE A 600 39.49 -4.26 15.19
N ALA A 601 40.49 -3.47 15.53
CA ALA A 601 40.37 -2.28 16.37
C ALA A 601 41.68 -1.47 16.35
N ASP A 602 41.65 -0.15 16.29
CA ASP A 602 42.86 0.69 16.40
C ASP A 602 43.24 0.84 17.87
N LEU A 603 44.23 0.06 18.30
CA LEU A 603 44.67 0.09 19.70
C LEU A 603 45.70 1.19 19.97
N ASN A 604 46.34 1.75 18.95
CA ASN A 604 47.49 2.63 19.11
C ASN A 604 47.27 4.07 18.60
N GLY A 605 46.15 4.33 17.93
CA GLY A 605 45.73 5.61 17.37
C GLY A 605 46.52 6.04 16.14
N ASP A 606 46.97 5.08 15.33
CA ASP A 606 47.68 5.35 14.08
C ASP A 606 46.80 5.33 12.83
N GLY A 607 45.49 5.14 13.02
CA GLY A 607 44.45 5.08 12.00
C GLY A 607 44.33 3.72 11.34
N ARG A 608 45.15 2.72 11.71
CA ARG A 608 45.08 1.37 11.16
C ARG A 608 44.56 0.39 12.20
N ASP A 609 43.61 -0.42 11.77
CA ASP A 609 43.07 -1.48 12.60
C ASP A 609 44.07 -2.61 12.86
N ASP A 610 44.18 -2.98 14.13
CA ASP A 610 45.06 -4.03 14.63
C ASP A 610 44.37 -5.41 14.67
N TYR A 611 45.16 -6.49 14.73
CA TYR A 611 44.63 -7.87 14.76
C TYR A 611 44.51 -8.37 16.21
N LEU A 612 43.30 -8.68 16.67
CA LEU A 612 43.03 -9.09 18.06
C LEU A 612 42.42 -10.50 18.13
N LEU A 613 42.91 -11.34 19.03
CA LEU A 613 42.29 -12.62 19.39
C LEU A 613 41.66 -12.57 20.78
N VAL A 614 40.36 -12.80 20.83
CA VAL A 614 39.54 -12.75 22.03
C VAL A 614 39.11 -14.15 22.47
N SER A 615 39.51 -14.56 23.67
CA SER A 615 39.08 -15.82 24.30
C SER A 615 37.61 -15.78 24.76
N PRO A 616 36.96 -16.93 25.05
CA PRO A 616 35.59 -16.96 25.57
C PRO A 616 35.36 -16.12 26.84
N GLU A 617 36.37 -15.99 27.71
CA GLU A 617 36.31 -15.18 28.94
C GLU A 617 36.70 -13.70 28.73
N GLY A 618 36.88 -13.26 27.48
CA GLY A 618 37.20 -11.87 27.16
C GLY A 618 38.68 -11.48 27.33
N ARG A 619 39.61 -12.45 27.53
CA ARG A 619 41.06 -12.18 27.40
C ARG A 619 41.40 -11.83 25.95
N VAL A 620 42.31 -10.88 25.76
CA VAL A 620 42.68 -10.33 24.45
C VAL A 620 44.18 -10.45 24.22
N ARG A 621 44.59 -11.03 23.10
CA ARG A 621 45.96 -10.94 22.56
C ARG A 621 45.95 -10.12 21.28
N ALA A 622 46.94 -9.24 21.09
CA ALA A 622 46.94 -8.29 19.97
C ALA A 622 48.24 -8.29 19.16
N TRP A 623 48.15 -7.89 17.89
CA TRP A 623 49.26 -7.64 16.98
C TRP A 623 49.05 -6.33 16.23
N LEU A 624 50.05 -5.45 16.23
CA LEU A 624 49.98 -4.15 15.56
C LEU A 624 50.12 -4.27 14.05
N ASN A 625 49.27 -3.57 13.29
CA ASN A 625 49.31 -3.47 11.83
C ASN A 625 50.45 -2.55 11.35
N ALA A 626 51.18 -2.98 10.32
CA ALA A 626 52.24 -2.20 9.68
C ALA A 626 52.14 -2.25 8.14
N TYR A 627 50.93 -2.29 7.59
CA TYR A 627 50.68 -2.15 6.16
C TYR A 627 51.37 -0.88 5.59
N PRO A 628 51.94 -0.89 4.36
CA PRO A 628 51.89 -1.92 3.32
C PRO A 628 52.93 -3.03 3.46
N SER A 629 53.72 -3.06 4.53
CA SER A 629 54.74 -4.11 4.73
C SER A 629 54.14 -5.50 5.01
N LYS A 630 52.83 -5.54 5.32
CA LYS A 630 52.06 -6.75 5.70
C LYS A 630 52.66 -7.50 6.89
N ARG A 631 53.30 -6.75 7.79
CA ARG A 631 53.88 -7.26 9.03
C ARG A 631 52.93 -6.97 10.18
N TRP A 632 52.79 -7.95 11.08
CA TRP A 632 52.01 -7.85 12.30
C TRP A 632 52.94 -7.99 13.51
N THR A 633 52.99 -6.98 14.38
CA THR A 633 53.92 -6.96 15.53
C THR A 633 53.23 -7.42 16.80
N GLU A 634 53.61 -8.58 17.35
CA GLU A 634 52.95 -9.14 18.54
C GLU A 634 53.11 -8.25 19.78
N LEU A 635 51.98 -7.89 20.41
CA LEU A 635 51.92 -7.24 21.71
C LEU A 635 51.75 -8.24 22.87
N GLY A 636 51.36 -9.48 22.59
CA GLY A 636 51.02 -10.48 23.61
C GLY A 636 49.62 -10.25 24.20
N GLU A 637 49.39 -10.70 25.43
CA GLU A 637 48.13 -10.42 26.14
C GLU A 637 48.04 -8.94 26.52
N VAL A 638 46.99 -8.27 26.05
CA VAL A 638 46.69 -6.87 26.34
C VAL A 638 45.51 -6.71 27.30
N ALA A 639 44.65 -7.72 27.44
CA ALA A 639 43.56 -7.73 28.44
C ALA A 639 43.38 -9.12 29.05
N ALA A 640 43.17 -9.17 30.37
CA ALA A 640 42.94 -10.41 31.12
C ALA A 640 41.46 -10.85 31.17
N GLY A 641 40.56 -10.10 30.51
CA GLY A 641 39.12 -10.30 30.59
C GLY A 641 38.51 -9.77 31.89
N VAL A 642 37.18 -9.70 31.92
CA VAL A 642 36.41 -9.18 33.06
C VAL A 642 35.66 -10.35 33.71
N THR A 643 35.58 -10.36 35.04
CA THR A 643 34.88 -11.42 35.77
C THR A 643 33.40 -11.43 35.40
N GLY A 644 32.90 -12.56 34.89
CA GLY A 644 31.53 -12.69 34.38
C GLY A 644 31.31 -12.13 32.98
N GLY A 645 32.35 -11.57 32.35
CA GLY A 645 32.33 -11.14 30.96
C GLY A 645 32.38 -12.31 29.99
N THR A 646 31.89 -12.08 28.76
CA THR A 646 31.91 -13.06 27.68
C THR A 646 32.46 -12.41 26.41
N ARG A 647 33.04 -13.21 25.52
CA ARG A 647 33.48 -12.75 24.20
C ARG A 647 32.34 -12.10 23.41
N GLU A 648 31.13 -12.63 23.52
CA GLU A 648 29.95 -12.16 22.81
C GLU A 648 29.49 -10.77 23.28
N GLY A 649 29.77 -10.41 24.54
CA GLY A 649 29.53 -9.07 25.10
C GLY A 649 30.64 -8.05 24.85
N LEU A 650 31.81 -8.47 24.38
CA LEU A 650 32.93 -7.55 24.14
C LEU A 650 32.75 -6.74 22.84
N ARG A 651 32.99 -5.43 22.90
CA ARG A 651 33.14 -4.51 21.77
C ARG A 651 34.42 -3.67 21.94
N PHE A 652 34.94 -3.17 20.83
CA PHE A 652 36.01 -2.18 20.75
C PHE A 652 35.44 -0.97 20.01
N ALA A 653 35.62 0.22 20.56
CA ALA A 653 35.08 1.47 20.01
C ALA A 653 35.69 2.68 20.73
N ASP A 654 36.03 3.75 20.02
CA ASP A 654 36.55 5.00 20.59
C ASP A 654 35.40 5.88 21.10
N ILE A 655 34.99 5.69 22.36
CA ILE A 655 33.84 6.45 22.90
C ILE A 655 34.21 7.84 23.38
N ASP A 656 35.51 8.14 23.57
CA ASP A 656 35.98 9.40 24.14
C ASP A 656 36.72 10.34 23.17
N GLY A 657 36.91 9.88 21.94
CA GLY A 657 37.44 10.61 20.80
C GLY A 657 38.94 10.86 20.89
N ASP A 658 39.68 9.97 21.54
CA ASP A 658 41.14 10.09 21.70
C ASP A 658 41.96 9.40 20.60
N GLY A 659 41.25 8.80 19.63
CA GLY A 659 41.74 8.06 18.48
C GLY A 659 42.06 6.60 18.79
N ARG A 660 41.71 6.07 19.96
CA ARG A 660 42.00 4.68 20.34
C ARG A 660 40.74 3.96 20.76
N ASP A 661 40.57 2.74 20.27
CA ASP A 661 39.42 1.93 20.64
C ASP A 661 39.49 1.44 22.09
N ASP A 662 38.38 1.64 22.81
CA ASP A 662 38.20 1.26 24.20
C ASP A 662 37.63 -0.15 24.38
N TYR A 663 37.88 -0.76 25.54
CA TYR A 663 37.33 -2.08 25.86
C TYR A 663 35.94 -1.93 26.47
N LEU A 664 34.91 -2.39 25.77
CA LEU A 664 33.52 -2.26 26.20
C LEU A 664 32.89 -3.62 26.48
N MET A 665 32.31 -3.81 27.67
CA MET A 665 31.53 -4.99 28.02
C MET A 665 30.04 -4.65 28.03
N VAL A 666 29.32 -5.22 27.06
CA VAL A 666 27.87 -5.15 26.93
C VAL A 666 27.24 -6.33 27.68
N ASP A 667 26.23 -6.08 28.51
CA ASP A 667 25.48 -7.14 29.19
C ASP A 667 24.21 -7.56 28.41
N SER A 668 23.48 -8.54 28.95
CA SER A 668 22.26 -9.06 28.32
C SER A 668 21.15 -8.02 28.09
N GLN A 669 21.17 -6.90 28.83
CA GLN A 669 20.22 -5.79 28.76
C GLN A 669 20.81 -4.59 27.99
N GLY A 670 21.90 -4.80 27.26
CA GLY A 670 22.56 -3.77 26.47
C GLY A 670 23.33 -2.74 27.29
N GLN A 671 23.40 -2.88 28.62
CA GLN A 671 24.17 -1.97 29.48
C GLN A 671 25.65 -2.11 29.16
N VAL A 672 26.36 -0.99 29.10
CA VAL A 672 27.75 -0.93 28.68
C VAL A 672 28.62 -0.50 29.85
N ARG A 673 29.61 -1.31 30.20
CA ARG A 673 30.72 -0.93 31.06
C ARG A 673 31.98 -0.73 30.22
N ALA A 674 32.65 0.40 30.39
CA ALA A 674 33.82 0.79 29.61
C ALA A 674 35.11 0.74 30.42
N TRP A 675 36.21 0.41 29.74
CA TRP A 675 37.57 0.64 30.21
C TRP A 675 38.36 1.34 29.10
N LEU A 676 38.89 2.52 29.40
CA LEU A 676 39.59 3.33 28.42
C LEU A 676 40.97 2.79 28.06
N ASN A 677 41.32 2.87 26.78
CA ASN A 677 42.59 2.42 26.24
C ASN A 677 43.72 3.42 26.50
N ASN A 678 44.74 2.99 27.26
CA ASN A 678 45.92 3.80 27.57
C ASN A 678 47.22 3.16 27.06
N LEU A 679 47.20 2.54 25.87
CA LEU A 679 48.43 2.09 25.20
C LEU A 679 49.39 3.27 24.97
N PRO A 680 50.73 3.04 25.07
CA PRO A 680 51.43 1.76 25.11
C PRO A 680 51.59 1.17 26.52
N SER A 681 50.99 1.76 27.57
CA SER A 681 51.13 1.27 28.95
C SER A 681 50.49 -0.11 29.20
N LYS A 682 49.76 -0.64 28.20
CA LYS A 682 48.97 -1.89 28.23
C LYS A 682 47.97 -1.92 29.39
N ARG A 683 47.44 -0.76 29.78
CA ARG A 683 46.51 -0.64 30.89
C ARG A 683 45.16 -0.13 30.40
N TRP A 684 44.13 -0.92 30.63
CA TRP A 684 42.74 -0.51 30.52
C TRP A 684 42.31 0.20 31.81
N VAL A 685 41.76 1.40 31.72
CA VAL A 685 41.34 2.19 32.88
C VAL A 685 39.83 2.06 33.05
N GLU A 686 39.36 1.39 34.11
CA GLU A 686 37.92 1.25 34.34
C GLU A 686 37.26 2.62 34.48
N TRP A 687 36.29 2.89 33.61
CA TRP A 687 35.46 4.08 33.64
C TRP A 687 34.12 3.82 34.34
N GLY A 688 33.64 2.57 34.27
CA GLY A 688 32.39 2.13 34.88
C GLY A 688 31.27 2.01 33.85
N VAL A 689 30.01 2.06 34.31
CA VAL A 689 28.84 1.95 33.44
C VAL A 689 28.64 3.26 32.70
N VAL A 690 28.74 3.23 31.37
CA VAL A 690 28.62 4.40 30.50
C VAL A 690 27.28 4.50 29.80
N ALA A 691 26.60 3.38 29.53
CA ALA A 691 25.27 3.37 28.93
C ALA A 691 24.34 2.41 29.69
N SER A 692 23.09 2.82 29.91
CA SER A 692 22.08 2.00 30.61
C SER A 692 21.47 0.89 29.73
N GLY A 693 21.79 0.90 28.44
CA GLY A 693 21.34 -0.06 27.43
C GLY A 693 20.14 0.39 26.60
N PHE A 694 19.47 1.48 26.97
CA PHE A 694 18.42 2.13 26.16
C PHE A 694 17.31 1.19 25.63
N GLY A 695 17.06 0.08 26.35
CA GLY A 695 16.08 -0.94 25.97
C GLY A 695 16.52 -1.88 24.84
N ALA A 696 17.81 -1.90 24.49
CA ALA A 696 18.40 -2.83 23.54
C ALA A 696 18.93 -4.10 24.26
N ALA A 697 18.89 -5.24 23.57
CA ALA A 697 19.55 -6.46 24.02
C ALA A 697 21.01 -6.54 23.52
N LEU A 698 21.84 -7.38 24.14
CA LEU A 698 23.25 -7.60 23.80
C LEU A 698 23.54 -7.73 22.29
N ASP A 699 22.70 -8.47 21.58
CA ASP A 699 22.84 -8.76 20.15
C ASP A 699 22.41 -7.58 19.24
N GLN A 700 21.68 -6.61 19.79
CA GLN A 700 21.23 -5.38 19.12
C GLN A 700 22.27 -4.25 19.15
N VAL A 701 23.22 -4.30 20.09
CA VAL A 701 24.17 -3.20 20.29
C VAL A 701 25.29 -3.22 19.24
N ARG A 702 25.51 -2.07 18.61
CA ARG A 702 26.66 -1.72 17.75
C ARG A 702 27.25 -0.37 18.21
N PHE A 703 28.49 -0.13 17.81
CA PHE A 703 29.20 1.13 18.00
C PHE A 703 29.78 1.55 16.65
N ALA A 704 29.61 2.81 16.29
CA ALA A 704 30.21 3.43 15.12
C ALA A 704 29.99 4.95 15.20
N ASP A 705 30.98 5.76 14.82
CA ASP A 705 30.86 7.21 14.70
C ASP A 705 29.90 7.56 13.55
N ILE A 706 28.65 7.90 13.83
CA ILE A 706 27.68 8.20 12.77
C ILE A 706 27.68 9.68 12.39
N ASN A 707 28.35 10.56 13.12
CA ASN A 707 28.32 12.03 12.93
C ASN A 707 29.67 12.66 12.56
N GLY A 708 30.72 11.85 12.45
CA GLY A 708 32.06 12.26 12.07
C GLY A 708 32.74 13.13 13.11
N ASP A 709 32.38 13.01 14.39
CA ASP A 709 33.01 13.75 15.49
C ASP A 709 34.21 13.01 16.13
N SER A 710 34.59 11.89 15.52
CA SER A 710 35.62 10.95 15.95
C SER A 710 35.28 10.18 17.22
N ARG A 711 33.98 10.08 17.59
CA ARG A 711 33.52 9.30 18.74
C ARG A 711 32.50 8.28 18.28
N ASP A 712 32.68 7.05 18.70
CA ASP A 712 31.74 5.99 18.38
C ASP A 712 30.43 6.10 19.16
N ASP A 713 29.34 6.09 18.40
CA ASP A 713 28.00 6.27 18.90
C ASP A 713 27.32 4.95 19.28
N TYR A 714 26.40 4.99 20.25
CA TYR A 714 25.66 3.80 20.63
C TYR A 714 24.52 3.58 19.64
N LEU A 715 24.52 2.42 18.98
CA LEU A 715 23.50 2.03 18.02
C LEU A 715 22.71 0.82 18.52
N ALA A 716 21.38 0.91 18.48
CA ALA A 716 20.47 -0.20 18.72
C ALA A 716 19.80 -0.62 17.40
N VAL A 717 20.20 -1.77 16.87
CA VAL A 717 19.69 -2.33 15.61
C VAL A 717 18.69 -3.45 15.91
N ASP A 718 17.47 -3.33 15.40
CA ASP A 718 16.43 -4.34 15.59
C ASP A 718 16.56 -5.52 14.61
N ALA A 719 15.70 -6.52 14.76
CA ALA A 719 15.76 -7.75 13.96
C ALA A 719 15.58 -7.53 12.45
N GLN A 720 14.97 -6.41 12.05
CA GLN A 720 14.70 -6.02 10.66
C GLN A 720 15.73 -5.01 10.12
N GLY A 721 16.78 -4.72 10.90
CA GLY A 721 17.85 -3.82 10.49
C GLY A 721 17.53 -2.34 10.70
N LYS A 722 16.41 -1.99 11.34
CA LYS A 722 16.13 -0.60 11.73
C LYS A 722 17.06 -0.21 12.88
N ALA A 723 17.64 0.98 12.78
CA ALA A 723 18.63 1.47 13.74
C ALA A 723 18.13 2.72 14.46
N ARG A 724 18.37 2.76 15.77
CA ARG A 724 18.30 3.96 16.61
C ARG A 724 19.67 4.31 17.14
N ALA A 725 19.97 5.60 17.29
CA ALA A 725 21.28 6.05 17.73
C ALA A 725 21.23 6.98 18.93
N TRP A 726 22.32 6.98 19.68
CA TRP A 726 22.65 7.95 20.71
C TRP A 726 24.08 8.41 20.52
N LEU A 727 24.27 9.72 20.33
CA LEU A 727 25.60 10.28 20.06
C LEU A 727 26.44 10.34 21.33
N SER A 728 27.71 9.94 21.29
CA SER A 728 28.61 10.00 22.44
C SER A 728 29.03 11.44 22.74
N THR A 729 28.99 11.83 24.01
CA THR A 729 29.61 13.09 24.48
C THR A 729 30.65 12.82 25.58
N ILE A 730 31.05 11.57 25.76
CA ILE A 730 31.90 11.12 26.87
C ILE A 730 33.29 11.74 26.75
N GLY A 731 33.69 12.59 27.70
CA GLY A 731 34.97 13.32 27.62
C GLY A 731 34.79 14.80 27.22
N GLN A 732 33.59 15.20 26.81
CA GLN A 732 33.18 16.61 26.71
C GLN A 732 32.70 17.11 28.09
N THR A 733 32.78 18.43 28.33
CA THR A 733 32.37 19.02 29.63
C THR A 733 30.92 19.51 29.62
N GLY A 734 30.10 19.05 30.57
CA GLY A 734 28.86 19.73 30.96
C GLY A 734 27.53 19.25 30.37
N GLY A 735 27.40 17.98 29.95
CA GLY A 735 26.14 17.44 29.40
C GLY A 735 25.84 15.97 29.76
N GLU A 736 24.76 15.42 29.20
CA GLU A 736 24.46 13.97 29.24
C GLU A 736 25.44 13.20 28.35
N SER A 737 25.96 12.06 28.80
CA SER A 737 26.96 11.24 28.09
C SER A 737 26.51 10.65 26.74
N TRP A 738 25.21 10.67 26.45
CA TRP A 738 24.60 10.08 25.27
C TRP A 738 23.40 10.91 24.80
N LEU A 739 23.42 11.41 23.55
CA LEU A 739 22.36 12.26 22.99
C LEU A 739 21.42 11.45 22.08
N PRO A 740 20.15 11.24 22.45
CA PRO A 740 19.23 10.43 21.65
C PRO A 740 18.91 11.05 20.28
N GLN A 741 19.03 10.27 19.20
CA GLN A 741 18.71 10.66 17.82
C GLN A 741 17.43 10.03 17.26
N GLY A 742 16.78 9.14 18.04
CA GLY A 742 15.61 8.41 17.58
C GLY A 742 15.95 7.38 16.49
N GLU A 743 15.02 7.15 15.55
CA GLU A 743 15.26 6.30 14.38
C GLU A 743 16.19 7.02 13.40
N ILE A 744 17.36 6.44 13.16
CA ILE A 744 18.32 6.95 12.17
C ILE A 744 18.22 6.20 10.85
N ALA A 745 17.79 4.94 10.87
CA ALA A 745 17.60 4.12 9.67
C ALA A 745 16.35 3.27 9.84
N ALA A 746 15.46 3.29 8.84
CA ALA A 746 14.23 2.49 8.84
C ALA A 746 14.49 1.00 8.61
N GLY A 747 15.74 0.63 8.31
CA GLY A 747 16.12 -0.68 7.86
C GLY A 747 15.84 -0.86 6.38
N VAL A 748 16.64 -1.73 5.78
CA VAL A 748 16.56 -2.08 4.36
C VAL A 748 16.33 -3.58 4.30
N GLY A 749 15.33 -4.10 5.03
CA GLY A 749 14.86 -5.49 4.95
C GLY A 749 15.88 -6.65 5.09
N VAL A 750 17.15 -6.37 5.42
CA VAL A 750 18.11 -7.35 5.90
C VAL A 750 17.84 -7.61 7.38
N SER A 751 18.07 -8.86 7.82
CA SER A 751 18.15 -9.11 9.25
C SER A 751 19.30 -8.32 9.85
N ARG A 752 19.18 -7.93 11.12
CA ARG A 752 20.26 -7.32 11.91
C ARG A 752 21.66 -7.90 11.68
N ASP A 753 21.77 -9.23 11.58
CA ASP A 753 23.06 -9.93 11.43
C ASP A 753 23.74 -9.63 10.08
N ASN A 754 23.03 -8.99 9.16
CA ASN A 754 23.51 -8.57 7.85
C ASN A 754 23.66 -7.04 7.75
N VAL A 755 23.49 -6.31 8.85
CA VAL A 755 23.74 -4.87 8.97
C VAL A 755 25.13 -4.66 9.59
N GLU A 756 25.94 -3.82 8.96
CA GLU A 756 27.21 -3.31 9.48
C GLU A 756 27.21 -1.78 9.38
N PHE A 757 28.03 -1.11 10.19
CA PHE A 757 28.31 0.32 10.11
C PHE A 757 29.81 0.50 9.90
N ALA A 758 30.20 1.25 8.89
CA ALA A 758 31.59 1.43 8.47
C ALA A 758 31.71 2.65 7.53
N ASP A 759 32.74 3.46 7.65
CA ASP A 759 32.96 4.62 6.78
C ASP A 759 33.56 4.15 5.44
N VAL A 760 32.72 4.05 4.40
CA VAL A 760 33.15 3.54 3.09
C VAL A 760 33.42 4.64 2.08
N ASP A 761 32.98 5.89 2.33
CA ASP A 761 33.23 7.02 1.44
C ASP A 761 34.28 8.03 1.96
N GLY A 762 34.78 7.81 3.18
CA GLY A 762 35.88 8.51 3.83
C GLY A 762 35.50 9.92 4.25
N ASP A 763 34.24 10.15 4.63
CA ASP A 763 33.76 11.44 5.12
C ASP A 763 33.89 11.62 6.64
N GLY A 764 34.37 10.59 7.33
CA GLY A 764 34.52 10.49 8.78
C GLY A 764 33.30 9.91 9.48
N SER A 765 32.16 9.77 8.80
CA SER A 765 30.92 9.23 9.35
C SER A 765 30.67 7.81 8.87
N ALA A 766 30.18 6.95 9.75
CA ALA A 766 29.89 5.57 9.44
C ALA A 766 28.65 5.44 8.57
N ASP A 767 28.82 4.65 7.50
CA ASP A 767 27.76 4.36 6.55
C ASP A 767 26.94 3.14 6.96
N TYR A 768 25.65 3.12 6.58
CA TYR A 768 24.83 1.94 6.79
C TYR A 768 25.10 0.92 5.68
N LEU A 769 25.64 -0.24 6.04
CA LEU A 769 25.94 -1.32 5.11
C LEU A 769 24.99 -2.50 5.26
N ALA A 770 24.45 -2.95 4.13
CA ALA A 770 23.69 -4.20 4.06
C ALA A 770 24.51 -5.27 3.33
N THR A 771 24.59 -6.45 3.92
CA THR A 771 25.39 -7.57 3.40
C THR A 771 24.53 -8.80 3.13
N ASN A 772 25.08 -9.76 2.38
CA ASN A 772 24.38 -11.01 2.13
C ASN A 772 25.24 -12.26 2.34
N ALA A 773 24.60 -13.43 2.22
CA ALA A 773 25.23 -14.73 2.40
C ALA A 773 26.50 -14.96 1.55
N THR A 774 26.63 -14.27 0.41
CA THR A 774 27.78 -14.33 -0.52
C THR A 774 28.76 -13.17 -0.34
N ALA A 775 28.73 -12.47 0.79
CA ALA A 775 29.59 -11.33 1.13
C ALA A 775 29.53 -10.18 0.11
N GLN A 776 28.37 -9.97 -0.52
CA GLN A 776 28.10 -8.76 -1.31
C GLN A 776 27.66 -7.64 -0.36
N VAL A 777 27.90 -6.38 -0.74
CA VAL A 777 27.74 -5.22 0.13
C VAL A 777 27.03 -4.10 -0.63
N TRP A 778 25.97 -3.58 -0.03
CA TRP A 778 25.26 -2.37 -0.43
C TRP A 778 25.46 -1.30 0.62
N ALA A 779 25.65 -0.06 0.20
CA ALA A 779 25.89 1.06 1.10
C ALA A 779 24.84 2.15 0.97
N TRP A 780 24.54 2.76 2.10
CA TRP A 780 23.78 3.97 2.24
C TRP A 780 24.69 4.96 2.96
N LEU A 781 25.06 6.02 2.25
CA LEU A 781 26.03 7.01 2.71
C LEU A 781 25.34 8.02 3.61
N GLY A 782 25.92 8.30 4.77
CA GLY A 782 25.34 9.17 5.78
C GLY A 782 25.30 10.63 5.32
N GLU A 783 24.11 11.21 5.10
CA GLU A 783 23.98 12.65 4.76
C GLU A 783 23.43 13.48 5.92
N ARG A 784 22.90 12.82 6.94
CA ARG A 784 22.13 13.45 8.03
C ARG A 784 23.00 14.00 9.15
N PHE A 785 24.17 13.40 9.32
CA PHE A 785 25.04 13.61 10.48
C PHE A 785 26.43 14.13 10.05
N ALA A 786 26.78 13.99 8.76
CA ALA A 786 27.98 14.57 8.18
C ALA A 786 27.83 16.10 7.98
N GLY A 787 28.55 16.87 8.79
CA GLY A 787 28.86 18.28 8.50
C GLY A 787 27.93 19.34 9.13
N THR A 788 28.51 20.09 10.08
CA THR A 788 27.99 21.29 10.76
C THR A 788 26.56 21.19 11.27
N GLU A 789 26.43 20.92 12.57
CA GLU A 789 25.22 21.07 13.37
C GLU A 789 24.39 22.28 12.91
N ARG A 790 23.20 22.03 12.33
CA ARG A 790 22.23 23.10 11.97
C ARG A 790 21.42 23.57 13.17
N TRP A 791 21.63 22.91 14.29
CA TRP A 791 20.90 23.00 15.53
C TRP A 791 21.90 23.17 16.66
N ASN A 792 21.86 24.29 17.37
CA ASN A 792 22.64 24.41 18.60
C ASN A 792 21.84 23.75 19.71
N TYR A 793 22.28 22.60 20.20
CA TYR A 793 21.61 21.90 21.29
C TYR A 793 21.58 22.74 22.56
N GLN A 794 20.37 23.01 23.08
CA GLN A 794 20.18 23.78 24.32
C GLN A 794 19.90 22.91 25.55
N GLY A 795 19.80 21.59 25.37
CA GLY A 795 19.45 20.68 26.45
C GLY A 795 17.94 20.57 26.70
N MET A 796 17.61 19.88 27.78
CA MET A 796 16.26 19.83 28.31
C MET A 796 15.88 21.20 28.86
N ILE A 797 14.94 21.86 28.21
CA ILE A 797 14.41 23.15 28.66
C ILE A 797 13.23 22.94 29.62
N ALA A 798 12.39 21.92 29.44
CA ALA A 798 11.27 21.65 30.35
C ALA A 798 11.29 20.20 30.83
N ALA A 799 11.18 19.99 32.15
CA ALA A 799 11.11 18.65 32.75
C ALA A 799 9.74 17.96 32.58
N GLY A 800 8.80 18.62 31.91
CA GLY A 800 7.41 18.18 31.78
C GLY A 800 6.59 18.35 33.06
N VAL A 801 5.29 18.09 32.94
CA VAL A 801 4.33 18.24 34.02
C VAL A 801 3.81 16.87 34.44
N PRO A 802 3.76 16.56 35.75
CA PRO A 802 3.20 15.29 36.22
C PRO A 802 1.78 15.06 35.69
N ASN A 803 1.57 13.89 35.08
CA ASN A 803 0.32 13.47 34.41
C ASN A 803 -0.06 14.30 33.17
N GLY A 804 0.85 15.15 32.66
CA GLY A 804 0.68 15.81 31.38
C GLY A 804 0.89 14.85 30.21
N THR A 805 0.17 15.08 29.12
CA THR A 805 0.31 14.31 27.89
C THR A 805 0.69 15.20 26.71
N LEU A 806 1.36 14.64 25.71
CA LEU A 806 1.74 15.35 24.48
C LEU A 806 0.55 16.07 23.80
N GLY A 807 -0.65 15.49 23.85
CA GLY A 807 -1.84 16.12 23.27
C GLY A 807 -2.31 17.39 24.01
N GLU A 808 -1.92 17.56 25.27
CA GLU A 808 -2.24 18.74 26.11
C GLU A 808 -1.24 19.88 25.96
N LEU A 809 -0.03 19.59 25.49
CA LEU A 809 1.07 20.55 25.38
C LEU A 809 0.82 21.57 24.27
N ARG A 810 1.00 22.86 24.58
CA ARG A 810 1.07 23.97 23.60
C ARG A 810 2.23 24.90 23.97
N PHE A 811 2.65 25.71 23.01
CA PHE A 811 3.57 26.83 23.16
C PHE A 811 2.88 28.10 22.66
N ALA A 812 3.09 29.19 23.37
CA ALA A 812 2.52 30.51 23.06
C ALA A 812 3.12 31.57 23.99
N ASP A 813 3.42 32.77 23.49
CA ASP A 813 3.89 33.89 24.31
C ASP A 813 2.73 34.48 25.14
N MET A 814 2.66 34.15 26.43
CA MET A 814 1.56 34.57 27.28
C MET A 814 1.79 35.91 27.96
N ASP A 815 3.03 36.37 28.09
CA ASP A 815 3.37 37.60 28.81
C ASP A 815 3.88 38.75 27.92
N GLY A 816 4.10 38.46 26.64
CA GLY A 816 4.47 39.39 25.59
C GLY A 816 5.95 39.76 25.62
N ASP A 817 6.79 38.87 26.13
CA ASP A 817 8.23 39.09 26.22
C ASP A 817 9.01 38.63 24.98
N GLY A 818 8.30 38.11 23.98
CA GLY A 818 8.82 37.58 22.72
C GLY A 818 9.23 36.12 22.80
N ARG A 819 9.01 35.43 23.93
CA ARG A 819 9.38 34.03 24.11
C ARG A 819 8.17 33.18 24.40
N ASP A 820 8.09 32.06 23.72
CA ASP A 820 6.98 31.15 23.89
C ASP A 820 7.02 30.44 25.26
N ASP A 821 5.85 30.43 25.91
CA ASP A 821 5.62 29.82 27.20
C ASP A 821 5.14 28.36 27.10
N TYR A 822 5.42 27.55 28.12
CA TYR A 822 5.02 26.15 28.15
C TYR A 822 3.59 26.06 28.71
N LEU A 823 2.67 25.52 27.93
CA LEU A 823 1.25 25.44 28.31
C LEU A 823 0.74 24.01 28.41
N MET A 824 -0.09 23.77 29.43
CA MET A 824 -0.89 22.54 29.55
C MET A 824 -2.37 22.87 29.45
N VAL A 825 -3.01 22.33 28.40
CA VAL A 825 -4.43 22.54 28.11
C VAL A 825 -5.25 21.31 28.48
N SER A 826 -6.17 21.45 29.41
CA SER A 826 -7.11 20.38 29.79
C SER A 826 -8.20 20.16 28.74
N PRO A 827 -8.92 19.02 28.72
CA PRO A 827 -10.01 18.76 27.76
C PRO A 827 -11.10 19.86 27.71
N GLU A 828 -11.37 20.54 28.83
CA GLU A 828 -12.34 21.64 28.89
C GLU A 828 -11.74 23.02 28.55
N GLY A 829 -10.53 23.06 27.99
CA GLY A 829 -9.85 24.29 27.57
C GLY A 829 -9.25 25.12 28.69
N ARG A 830 -9.15 24.62 29.94
CA ARG A 830 -8.35 25.28 31.00
C ARG A 830 -6.87 25.27 30.65
N VAL A 831 -6.17 26.36 30.90
CA VAL A 831 -4.75 26.56 30.55
C VAL A 831 -3.96 26.81 31.82
N ARG A 832 -2.94 25.97 32.06
CA ARG A 832 -1.87 26.28 33.00
C ARG A 832 -0.61 26.65 32.22
N ALA A 833 0.07 27.70 32.66
CA ALA A 833 1.29 28.19 32.02
C ALA A 833 2.50 28.09 32.95
N TRP A 834 3.66 27.91 32.35
CA TRP A 834 4.96 28.09 32.95
C TRP A 834 5.71 29.06 32.06
N LEU A 835 6.19 30.16 32.64
CA LEU A 835 6.88 31.19 31.88
C LEU A 835 8.28 30.78 31.48
N ASN A 836 8.66 31.13 30.27
CA ASN A 836 10.02 31.03 29.79
C ASN A 836 10.90 32.11 30.43
N ASN A 837 11.86 31.69 31.25
CA ASN A 837 12.73 32.58 32.02
C ASN A 837 14.20 32.48 31.60
N LEU A 838 14.48 32.22 30.32
CA LEU A 838 15.84 32.18 29.81
C LEU A 838 16.61 33.48 30.15
N PRO A 839 17.91 33.36 30.52
CA PRO A 839 18.77 32.19 30.42
C PRO A 839 18.66 31.19 31.60
N SER A 840 17.75 31.42 32.57
CA SER A 840 17.48 30.40 33.58
C SER A 840 16.71 29.24 32.92
N PRO A 841 17.25 28.00 32.94
CA PRO A 841 16.60 26.86 32.28
C PRO A 841 15.33 26.39 33.00
N ARG A 842 14.99 27.00 34.15
CA ARG A 842 13.77 26.69 34.90
C ARG A 842 12.66 27.67 34.54
N TRP A 843 11.60 27.11 33.97
CA TRP A 843 10.35 27.80 33.70
C TRP A 843 9.65 28.15 35.01
N ILE A 844 9.02 29.33 35.06
CA ILE A 844 8.35 29.83 36.26
C ILE A 844 6.88 29.41 36.22
N GLU A 845 6.46 28.53 37.12
CA GLU A 845 5.05 28.12 37.19
C GLU A 845 4.11 29.30 37.46
N TRP A 846 3.22 29.57 36.51
CA TRP A 846 2.18 30.58 36.61
C TRP A 846 0.82 30.03 37.04
N ASN A 847 0.72 28.70 37.20
CA ASN A 847 -0.52 27.99 37.50
C ASN A 847 -1.59 28.25 36.43
N GLU A 848 -2.86 28.17 36.78
CA GLU A 848 -3.97 28.47 35.87
C GLU A 848 -3.93 29.94 35.44
N VAL A 849 -3.84 30.15 34.13
CA VAL A 849 -3.92 31.46 33.48
C VAL A 849 -5.25 31.64 32.75
N ALA A 850 -5.94 30.54 32.38
CA ALA A 850 -7.30 30.58 31.83
C ALA A 850 -8.17 29.44 32.38
N ALA A 851 -9.39 29.77 32.81
CA ALA A 851 -10.36 28.81 33.36
C ALA A 851 -11.16 28.03 32.29
N GLY A 852 -10.82 28.21 31.01
CA GLY A 852 -11.59 27.68 29.89
C GLY A 852 -12.95 28.36 29.72
N VAL A 853 -13.60 28.09 28.59
CA VAL A 853 -14.92 28.67 28.27
C VAL A 853 -15.96 27.56 28.33
N PRO A 854 -17.13 27.76 28.99
CA PRO A 854 -18.16 26.74 29.06
C PRO A 854 -18.57 26.22 27.67
N GLY A 855 -18.45 24.91 27.48
CA GLY A 855 -18.75 24.24 26.21
C GLY A 855 -17.63 24.27 25.16
N GLY A 856 -16.52 24.95 25.44
CA GLY A 856 -15.30 24.88 24.64
C GLY A 856 -14.44 23.66 25.00
N THR A 857 -13.69 23.16 24.03
CA THR A 857 -12.78 22.02 24.21
C THR A 857 -11.34 22.35 23.85
N ARG A 858 -10.40 21.56 24.35
CA ARG A 858 -8.97 21.67 23.98
C ARG A 858 -8.75 21.57 22.47
N GLU A 859 -9.52 20.71 21.82
CA GLU A 859 -9.39 20.46 20.39
C GLU A 859 -9.74 21.74 19.60
N GLU A 860 -10.68 22.55 20.09
CA GLU A 860 -11.07 23.85 19.54
C GLU A 860 -10.09 24.99 19.85
N LEU A 861 -9.25 24.84 20.88
CA LEU A 861 -8.37 25.90 21.36
C LEU A 861 -7.19 26.17 20.41
N ARG A 862 -6.94 27.45 20.11
CA ARG A 862 -5.72 27.98 19.49
C ARG A 862 -5.23 29.20 20.29
N PHE A 863 -3.93 29.49 20.14
CA PHE A 863 -3.26 30.68 20.64
C PHE A 863 -2.73 31.45 19.42
N ALA A 864 -2.88 32.77 19.43
CA ALA A 864 -2.50 33.68 18.36
C ALA A 864 -2.63 35.13 18.83
N ASP A 865 -1.68 36.01 18.53
CA ASP A 865 -1.78 37.44 18.85
C ASP A 865 -2.68 38.14 17.83
N LEU A 866 -3.96 38.32 18.16
CA LEU A 866 -4.89 38.97 17.23
C LEU A 866 -4.77 40.51 17.28
N ASN A 867 -4.15 41.07 18.31
CA ASN A 867 -4.24 42.49 18.60
C ASN A 867 -2.92 43.25 18.46
N GLY A 868 -1.81 42.52 18.29
CA GLY A 868 -0.46 43.01 18.02
C GLY A 868 0.23 43.56 19.25
N ASP A 869 -0.15 43.09 20.44
CA ASP A 869 0.45 43.49 21.71
C ASP A 869 1.57 42.56 22.20
N GLY A 870 1.93 41.57 21.39
CA GLY A 870 2.92 40.53 21.64
C GLY A 870 2.39 39.37 22.46
N ARG A 871 1.15 39.42 22.96
CA ARG A 871 0.58 38.35 23.78
C ARG A 871 -0.37 37.51 22.96
N ASP A 872 -0.17 36.22 22.99
CA ASP A 872 -1.10 35.28 22.38
C ASP A 872 -2.45 35.30 23.10
N ASP A 873 -3.49 35.49 22.30
CA ASP A 873 -4.88 35.52 22.73
C ASP A 873 -5.46 34.09 22.84
N TYR A 874 -6.63 33.96 23.48
CA TYR A 874 -7.32 32.67 23.62
C TYR A 874 -8.41 32.55 22.55
N LEU A 875 -8.32 31.57 21.65
CA LEU A 875 -9.23 31.40 20.52
C LEU A 875 -9.95 30.06 20.57
N LEU A 876 -11.29 30.08 20.45
CA LEU A 876 -12.08 28.87 20.19
C LEU A 876 -12.52 28.81 18.74
N VAL A 877 -12.07 27.77 18.05
CA VAL A 877 -12.34 27.50 16.64
C VAL A 877 -13.39 26.39 16.52
N SER A 878 -14.54 26.67 15.90
CA SER A 878 -15.57 25.63 15.65
C SER A 878 -15.15 24.68 14.53
N PRO A 879 -15.80 23.50 14.37
CA PRO A 879 -15.53 22.59 13.26
C PRO A 879 -15.63 23.23 11.86
N GLU A 880 -16.41 24.30 11.70
CA GLU A 880 -16.57 25.07 10.45
C GLU A 880 -15.65 26.32 10.38
N GLY A 881 -14.67 26.43 11.28
CA GLY A 881 -13.70 27.53 11.29
C GLY A 881 -14.22 28.86 11.87
N ARG A 882 -15.36 28.90 12.57
CA ARG A 882 -15.79 30.09 13.32
C ARG A 882 -14.86 30.34 14.49
N VAL A 883 -14.50 31.60 14.76
CA VAL A 883 -13.55 31.95 15.82
C VAL A 883 -14.22 32.88 16.83
N ARG A 884 -14.18 32.47 18.10
CA ARG A 884 -14.42 33.36 19.25
C ARG A 884 -13.10 33.63 19.96
N ALA A 885 -12.86 34.88 20.34
CA ALA A 885 -11.58 35.28 20.93
C ALA A 885 -11.72 36.03 22.26
N TRP A 886 -10.70 35.91 23.10
CA TRP A 886 -10.52 36.67 24.32
C TRP A 886 -9.11 37.26 24.36
N LEU A 887 -9.00 38.57 24.55
CA LEU A 887 -7.68 39.23 24.61
C LEU A 887 -6.96 38.92 25.91
N ASN A 888 -5.68 38.60 25.81
CA ASN A 888 -4.81 38.30 26.93
C ASN A 888 -4.36 39.58 27.67
N ASN A 889 -4.76 39.75 28.94
CA ASN A 889 -4.32 40.87 29.78
C ASN A 889 -3.32 40.45 30.86
N LEU A 890 -2.55 39.37 30.67
CA LEU A 890 -1.48 38.99 31.61
C LEU A 890 -0.50 40.16 31.85
N PRO A 891 0.03 40.30 33.07
CA PRO A 891 -0.05 39.39 34.21
C PRO A 891 -1.32 39.56 35.07
N SER A 892 -2.31 40.38 34.67
CA SER A 892 -3.52 40.59 35.48
C SER A 892 -4.41 39.33 35.61
N ARG A 893 -4.11 38.28 34.84
CA ARG A 893 -4.87 37.01 34.74
C ARG A 893 -6.34 37.23 34.40
N THR A 894 -6.61 38.26 33.59
CA THR A 894 -7.93 38.55 33.06
C THR A 894 -7.93 38.45 31.55
N TRP A 895 -9.10 38.10 31.00
CA TRP A 895 -9.31 37.88 29.58
C TRP A 895 -10.46 38.78 29.11
N THR A 896 -10.24 39.58 28.08
CA THR A 896 -11.27 40.49 27.55
C THR A 896 -12.03 39.80 26.42
N GLU A 897 -13.28 39.39 26.67
CA GLU A 897 -14.09 38.72 25.63
C GLU A 897 -14.36 39.66 24.44
N LEU A 898 -13.95 39.22 23.25
CA LEU A 898 -14.33 39.85 21.99
C LEU A 898 -15.58 39.21 21.37
N GLY A 899 -15.98 38.03 21.81
CA GLY A 899 -17.06 37.27 21.18
C GLY A 899 -16.62 36.70 19.83
N GLU A 900 -17.54 36.54 18.88
CA GLU A 900 -17.20 36.07 17.53
C GLU A 900 -16.37 37.14 16.79
N VAL A 901 -15.17 36.75 16.38
CA VAL A 901 -14.27 37.58 15.58
C VAL A 901 -14.20 37.10 14.12
N ALA A 902 -14.48 35.83 13.84
CA ALA A 902 -14.59 35.29 12.47
C ALA A 902 -15.77 34.33 12.31
N ALA A 903 -16.51 34.44 11.20
CA ALA A 903 -17.67 33.60 10.89
C ALA A 903 -17.32 32.26 10.20
N GLY A 904 -16.02 31.98 9.98
CA GLY A 904 -15.54 30.83 9.21
C GLY A 904 -15.67 31.04 7.70
N VAL A 905 -15.05 30.14 6.94
CA VAL A 905 -15.02 30.19 5.48
C VAL A 905 -15.76 28.97 4.91
N PRO A 906 -16.60 29.11 3.85
CA PRO A 906 -17.28 27.98 3.24
C PRO A 906 -16.32 26.88 2.79
N GLY A 907 -16.53 25.65 3.29
CA GLY A 907 -15.68 24.50 2.99
C GLY A 907 -14.40 24.41 3.83
N GLY A 908 -14.14 25.39 4.70
CA GLY A 908 -13.05 25.33 5.67
C GLY A 908 -13.45 24.54 6.92
N THR A 909 -12.46 23.92 7.55
CA THR A 909 -12.60 23.26 8.85
C THR A 909 -11.58 23.79 9.86
N ARG A 910 -11.65 23.32 11.10
CA ARG A 910 -10.72 23.70 12.17
C ARG A 910 -9.31 23.13 11.96
N GLU A 911 -9.24 21.97 11.31
CA GLU A 911 -8.03 21.17 11.15
C GLU A 911 -7.06 21.80 10.13
N ASN A 912 -7.62 22.49 9.13
CA ASN A 912 -6.89 23.24 8.10
C ASN A 912 -6.75 24.73 8.40
N LEU A 913 -7.21 25.20 9.57
CA LEU A 913 -7.01 26.59 10.00
C LEU A 913 -5.62 26.77 10.63
N ARG A 914 -4.92 27.85 10.27
CA ARG A 914 -3.75 28.39 11.00
C ARG A 914 -3.91 29.89 11.26
N PHE A 915 -3.14 30.36 12.23
CA PHE A 915 -2.92 31.76 12.55
C PHE A 915 -1.43 32.04 12.39
N ALA A 916 -1.09 33.13 11.71
CA ALA A 916 0.30 33.53 11.41
C ALA A 916 0.32 34.96 10.88
N ASP A 917 1.34 35.75 11.18
CA ASP A 917 1.50 37.11 10.69
C ASP A 917 2.10 37.11 9.28
N ILE A 918 1.26 37.25 8.25
CA ILE A 918 1.73 37.15 6.85
C ILE A 918 2.16 38.50 6.28
N ASP A 919 1.74 39.62 6.87
CA ASP A 919 2.05 40.97 6.37
C ASP A 919 3.00 41.79 7.26
N GLY A 920 3.36 41.26 8.41
CA GLY A 920 4.35 41.83 9.35
C GLY A 920 3.78 42.95 10.19
N ASP A 921 2.46 43.00 10.40
CA ASP A 921 1.80 44.03 11.19
C ASP A 921 1.66 43.67 12.69
N ARG A 922 2.22 42.52 13.07
CA ARG A 922 2.22 41.85 14.37
C ARG A 922 0.90 41.24 14.77
N ARG A 923 -0.09 41.19 13.87
CA ARG A 923 -1.35 40.54 14.15
C ARG A 923 -1.46 39.28 13.32
N ASP A 924 -1.77 38.20 14.00
CA ASP A 924 -1.96 36.95 13.32
C ASP A 924 -3.17 36.99 12.39
N ASP A 925 -2.91 36.57 11.16
CA ASP A 925 -3.86 36.48 10.09
C ASP A 925 -4.57 35.13 10.06
N TYR A 926 -5.77 35.12 9.49
CA TYR A 926 -6.56 33.89 9.38
C TYR A 926 -6.16 33.15 8.10
N LEU A 927 -5.64 31.93 8.21
CA LEU A 927 -5.16 31.13 7.08
C LEU A 927 -5.91 29.81 6.94
N MET A 928 -6.33 29.48 5.72
CA MET A 928 -6.96 28.20 5.38
C MET A 928 -6.06 27.38 4.45
N ILE A 929 -5.71 26.18 4.88
CA ILE A 929 -4.82 25.26 4.15
C ILE A 929 -5.64 24.22 3.36
N GLY A 930 -5.34 24.07 2.07
CA GLY A 930 -5.94 23.05 1.22
C GLY A 930 -5.27 21.68 1.38
N ALA A 931 -5.94 20.62 0.93
CA ALA A 931 -5.47 19.24 1.04
C ALA A 931 -4.11 18.94 0.34
N GLN A 932 -3.62 19.87 -0.48
CA GLN A 932 -2.32 19.78 -1.17
C GLN A 932 -1.38 20.94 -0.76
N GLY A 933 -1.66 21.58 0.37
CA GLY A 933 -0.84 22.65 0.95
C GLY A 933 -1.10 24.04 0.37
N GLN A 934 -2.15 24.23 -0.44
CA GLN A 934 -2.57 25.57 -0.87
C GLN A 934 -2.94 26.43 0.33
N VAL A 935 -2.79 27.75 0.25
CA VAL A 935 -3.13 28.64 1.38
C VAL A 935 -3.97 29.79 0.88
N ARG A 936 -5.09 30.03 1.53
CA ARG A 936 -5.92 31.23 1.36
C ARG A 936 -5.86 32.04 2.65
N GLY A 937 -5.62 33.36 2.55
CA GLY A 937 -5.39 34.22 3.71
C GLY A 937 -6.36 35.39 3.83
N TRP A 938 -6.57 35.86 5.06
CA TRP A 938 -7.31 37.08 5.37
C TRP A 938 -6.59 37.90 6.43
N LEU A 939 -6.36 39.19 6.14
CA LEU A 939 -5.66 40.10 7.04
C LEU A 939 -6.51 40.51 8.23
N ASN A 940 -5.92 40.49 9.42
CA ASN A 940 -6.56 40.92 10.66
C ASN A 940 -6.57 42.46 10.81
N ALA A 941 -7.75 43.03 11.06
CA ALA A 941 -7.92 44.46 11.31
C ALA A 941 -8.59 44.75 12.66
N LEU A 942 -8.29 43.99 13.71
CA LEU A 942 -8.73 44.35 15.08
C LEU A 942 -8.29 45.79 15.46
N PRO A 943 -9.13 46.53 16.21
CA PRO A 943 -10.35 46.09 16.91
C PRO A 943 -11.62 46.11 16.07
N SER A 944 -11.56 46.41 14.76
CA SER A 944 -12.76 46.52 13.91
C SER A 944 -13.46 45.19 13.66
N LYS A 945 -12.83 44.06 14.02
CA LYS A 945 -13.28 42.67 13.77
C LYS A 945 -13.56 42.42 12.29
N ARG A 946 -12.75 43.03 11.43
CA ARG A 946 -12.80 42.86 9.99
C ARG A 946 -11.62 42.02 9.54
N TRP A 947 -11.90 41.10 8.62
CA TRP A 947 -10.92 40.28 7.95
C TRP A 947 -10.87 40.70 6.48
N THR A 948 -9.70 41.11 5.99
CA THR A 948 -9.54 41.56 4.61
C THR A 948 -9.00 40.41 3.76
N GLU A 949 -9.82 39.91 2.85
CA GLU A 949 -9.44 38.76 2.02
C GLU A 949 -8.24 39.07 1.12
N LEU A 950 -7.21 38.22 1.18
CA LEU A 950 -6.04 38.24 0.28
C LEU A 950 -6.23 37.31 -0.93
N GLY A 951 -7.14 36.34 -0.84
CA GLY A 951 -7.28 35.26 -1.82
C GLY A 951 -6.24 34.17 -1.60
N GLU A 952 -5.96 33.38 -2.64
CA GLU A 952 -4.92 32.34 -2.59
C GLU A 952 -3.55 33.01 -2.49
N ILE A 953 -2.89 32.79 -1.36
CA ILE A 953 -1.59 33.36 -1.06
C ILE A 953 -0.45 32.37 -1.35
N ALA A 954 -0.71 31.05 -1.40
CA ALA A 954 0.23 30.01 -1.81
C ALA A 954 -0.49 28.89 -2.61
N SER A 955 0.15 28.40 -3.67
CA SER A 955 -0.44 27.41 -4.60
C SER A 955 -0.28 25.94 -4.19
N GLY A 956 0.38 25.70 -3.04
CA GLY A 956 0.61 24.37 -2.50
C GLY A 956 1.77 23.61 -3.12
N ILE A 957 2.22 22.60 -2.39
CA ILE A 957 3.44 21.82 -2.69
C ILE A 957 3.16 20.31 -2.80
N GLY A 958 1.89 19.92 -2.88
CA GLY A 958 1.48 18.52 -2.97
C GLY A 958 1.56 17.76 -1.65
N LEU A 959 1.69 18.46 -0.52
CA LEU A 959 1.71 17.88 0.81
C LEU A 959 0.37 18.06 1.52
N HIS A 960 0.05 17.13 2.42
CA HIS A 960 -1.15 17.17 3.25
C HIS A 960 -1.11 18.38 4.20
N ASP A 961 -2.27 18.95 4.52
CA ASP A 961 -2.41 20.15 5.36
C ASP A 961 -1.78 20.00 6.75
N SER A 962 -1.78 18.79 7.32
CA SER A 962 -1.15 18.45 8.59
C SER A 962 0.36 18.62 8.60
N MET A 963 1.01 18.66 7.44
CA MET A 963 2.45 18.88 7.32
C MET A 963 2.80 20.37 7.21
N ILE A 964 1.82 21.25 7.05
CA ILE A 964 2.05 22.68 6.82
C ILE A 964 1.87 23.46 8.11
N THR A 965 2.87 24.29 8.41
CA THR A 965 2.88 25.26 9.51
C THR A 965 3.53 26.56 9.04
N PHE A 966 3.46 27.58 9.90
CA PHE A 966 4.03 28.89 9.66
C PHE A 966 4.88 29.27 10.86
N ALA A 967 6.03 29.89 10.59
CA ALA A 967 6.86 30.55 11.58
C ALA A 967 7.91 31.40 10.86
N ASP A 968 8.32 32.51 11.48
CA ASP A 968 9.40 33.36 10.99
C ASP A 968 10.76 32.65 11.08
N ILE A 969 11.42 32.45 9.94
CA ILE A 969 12.73 31.78 9.86
C ILE A 969 13.91 32.75 9.88
N ASP A 970 13.67 34.04 9.63
CA ASP A 970 14.74 35.04 9.45
C ASP A 970 14.63 36.27 10.35
N GLY A 971 13.58 36.35 11.17
CA GLY A 971 13.33 37.36 12.19
C GLY A 971 12.86 38.68 11.60
N ASP A 972 12.30 38.69 10.38
CA ASP A 972 11.83 39.90 9.73
C ASP A 972 10.41 40.35 10.15
N GLY A 973 9.77 39.55 11.00
CA GLY A 973 8.43 39.75 11.54
C GLY A 973 7.33 39.21 10.64
N ARG A 974 7.64 38.49 9.56
CA ARG A 974 6.65 37.81 8.72
C ARG A 974 6.85 36.32 8.81
N ASP A 975 5.76 35.61 9.05
CA ASP A 975 5.80 34.17 9.08
C ASP A 975 5.98 33.56 7.69
N ASP A 976 6.84 32.55 7.65
CA ASP A 976 7.19 31.81 6.45
C ASP A 976 6.37 30.54 6.29
N TYR A 977 6.27 30.05 5.06
CA TYR A 977 5.57 28.80 4.78
C TYR A 977 6.52 27.63 5.03
N LEU A 978 6.17 26.74 5.96
CA LEU A 978 7.00 25.62 6.37
C LEU A 978 6.29 24.28 6.13
N SER A 979 7.05 23.26 5.71
CA SER A 979 6.60 21.87 5.75
C SER A 979 7.40 21.06 6.76
N VAL A 980 6.73 20.46 7.72
CA VAL A 980 7.30 19.50 8.67
C VAL A 980 6.95 18.08 8.23
N SER A 981 7.96 17.30 7.84
CA SER A 981 7.76 15.89 7.47
C SER A 981 7.42 15.03 8.69
N ASP A 982 6.93 13.80 8.46
CA ASP A 982 6.63 12.86 9.56
C ASP A 982 7.83 12.51 10.45
N ARG A 983 9.06 12.72 9.95
CA ARG A 983 10.33 12.58 10.71
C ARG A 983 10.91 13.92 11.19
N GLY A 984 10.09 14.96 11.26
CA GLY A 984 10.48 16.24 11.84
C GLY A 984 11.42 17.11 10.98
N ARG A 985 11.71 16.74 9.73
CA ARG A 985 12.47 17.61 8.78
C ARG A 985 11.66 18.84 8.38
N ILE A 986 12.34 19.96 8.16
CA ILE A 986 11.72 21.24 7.79
C ILE A 986 12.22 21.70 6.43
N ARG A 987 11.27 21.95 5.53
CA ARG A 987 11.49 22.75 4.32
C ARG A 987 10.75 24.07 4.41
N ALA A 988 11.34 25.12 3.87
CA ALA A 988 10.82 26.46 4.01
C ALA A 988 10.71 27.21 2.68
N TRP A 989 9.76 28.14 2.66
CA TRP A 989 9.57 29.14 1.63
C TRP A 989 9.44 30.49 2.31
N HIS A 990 10.40 31.37 2.04
CA HIS A 990 10.48 32.68 2.68
C HIS A 990 9.41 33.64 2.13
N ASN A 991 8.73 34.36 3.03
CA ASN A 991 7.69 35.35 2.76
C ASN A 991 8.27 36.69 2.30
N ASN A 992 8.42 36.82 0.98
CA ASN A 992 8.97 38.02 0.32
C ASN A 992 7.89 39.05 -0.06
N ARG A 993 6.77 39.11 0.67
CA ARG A 993 5.73 40.13 0.41
C ARG A 993 6.29 41.53 0.65
N GLY A 994 5.99 42.45 -0.29
CA GLY A 994 6.55 43.80 -0.29
C GLY A 994 7.96 43.91 -0.92
N GLY A 995 8.62 42.78 -1.20
CA GLY A 995 9.88 42.71 -1.93
C GLY A 995 9.73 42.77 -3.45
N SER A 996 10.86 42.67 -4.17
CA SER A 996 10.85 42.44 -5.61
C SER A 996 10.87 40.93 -5.91
N GLY A 997 10.04 40.47 -6.86
CA GLY A 997 9.97 39.06 -7.25
C GLY A 997 8.74 38.30 -6.72
N PRO A 998 8.80 36.95 -6.68
CA PRO A 998 7.73 36.12 -6.13
C PRO A 998 7.52 36.37 -4.64
N ASN A 999 6.27 36.22 -4.17
CA ASN A 999 5.90 36.37 -2.76
C ASN A 999 6.48 35.24 -1.88
N TRP A 1000 6.79 34.08 -2.45
CA TRP A 1000 7.40 32.95 -1.74
C TRP A 1000 8.71 32.57 -2.42
N LEU A 1001 9.81 32.63 -1.69
CA LEU A 1001 11.14 32.27 -2.16
C LEU A 1001 11.53 30.90 -1.61
N ILE A 1002 11.77 29.93 -2.50
CA ILE A 1002 12.14 28.56 -2.11
C ILE A 1002 13.47 28.59 -1.35
N GLN A 1003 13.47 28.20 -0.07
CA GLN A 1003 14.69 27.97 0.70
C GLN A 1003 15.13 26.49 0.64
N GLY A 1004 14.19 25.60 0.28
CA GLY A 1004 14.44 24.16 0.26
C GLY A 1004 14.47 23.60 1.67
N GLU A 1005 15.28 22.56 1.88
CA GLU A 1005 15.46 21.96 3.21
C GLU A 1005 16.40 22.82 4.06
N ILE A 1006 15.80 23.59 4.95
CA ILE A 1006 16.52 24.44 5.89
C ILE A 1006 17.05 23.60 7.06
N MET A 1007 16.29 22.58 7.51
CA MET A 1007 16.66 21.76 8.66
C MET A 1007 16.37 20.27 8.49
N THR A 1008 17.30 19.42 8.91
CA THR A 1008 17.28 17.95 8.78
C THR A 1008 16.54 17.21 9.91
N GLY A 1009 16.02 17.94 10.90
CA GLY A 1009 15.30 17.40 12.08
C GLY A 1009 16.17 16.53 13.01
N THR A 1010 15.78 16.43 14.29
CA THR A 1010 16.56 15.67 15.29
C THR A 1010 16.10 14.21 15.44
N GLY A 1011 15.20 13.76 14.57
CA GLY A 1011 14.71 12.37 14.51
C GLY A 1011 13.45 12.11 15.32
N ALA A 1012 12.89 13.17 15.89
CA ALA A 1012 11.55 13.19 16.43
C ALA A 1012 10.50 13.01 15.34
N THR A 1013 9.39 12.36 15.68
CA THR A 1013 8.23 12.30 14.80
C THR A 1013 7.50 13.64 14.78
N ARG A 1014 6.77 13.95 13.71
CA ARG A 1014 6.07 15.25 13.55
C ARG A 1014 5.20 15.63 14.74
N ASP A 1015 4.53 14.66 15.38
CA ASP A 1015 3.69 14.88 16.55
C ASP A 1015 4.47 15.28 17.81
N GLN A 1016 5.77 15.01 17.85
CA GLN A 1016 6.68 15.37 18.94
C GLN A 1016 7.36 16.73 18.71
N VAL A 1017 7.27 17.28 17.50
CA VAL A 1017 7.98 18.51 17.10
C VAL A 1017 7.09 19.73 17.30
N PHE A 1018 7.64 20.76 17.93
CA PHE A 1018 7.05 22.08 18.03
C PHE A 1018 8.06 23.11 17.50
N LEU A 1019 7.55 24.11 16.79
CA LEU A 1019 8.31 25.27 16.36
C LEU A 1019 7.82 26.44 17.21
N ALA A 1020 8.73 27.03 17.97
CA ALA A 1020 8.43 28.04 18.97
C ALA A 1020 9.69 28.87 19.21
N ASP A 1021 9.57 30.18 19.35
CA ASP A 1021 10.71 31.04 19.67
C ASP A 1021 10.93 30.99 21.18
N ILE A 1022 11.91 30.20 21.65
CA ILE A 1022 12.17 30.10 23.09
C ILE A 1022 13.20 31.13 23.54
N ASN A 1023 14.06 31.63 22.66
CA ASN A 1023 15.16 32.51 23.04
C ASN A 1023 14.86 34.01 22.82
N GLY A 1024 13.77 34.33 22.13
CA GLY A 1024 13.27 35.67 21.86
C GLY A 1024 14.03 36.37 20.73
N ASP A 1025 14.64 35.60 19.83
CA ASP A 1025 15.37 36.15 18.68
C ASP A 1025 14.49 36.38 17.45
N HIS A 1026 13.18 36.17 17.61
CA HIS A 1026 12.12 36.24 16.60
C HIS A 1026 12.26 35.20 15.48
N ARG A 1027 13.01 34.14 15.72
CA ARG A 1027 13.07 32.97 14.83
C ARG A 1027 12.58 31.77 15.59
N PHE A 1028 11.99 30.83 14.85
CA PHE A 1028 11.56 29.60 15.48
C PHE A 1028 12.76 28.75 15.94
N ASP A 1029 12.62 28.16 17.12
CA ASP A 1029 13.48 27.09 17.61
C ASP A 1029 12.80 25.73 17.43
N TYR A 1030 13.60 24.66 17.45
CA TYR A 1030 13.12 23.30 17.28
C TYR A 1030 13.01 22.61 18.62
N LEU A 1031 11.78 22.29 18.99
CA LEU A 1031 11.50 21.65 20.27
C LEU A 1031 11.02 20.23 20.03
N VAL A 1032 11.58 19.28 20.77
CA VAL A 1032 11.11 17.90 20.82
C VAL A 1032 10.52 17.63 22.18
N SER A 1033 9.26 17.17 22.19
CA SER A 1033 8.59 16.75 23.40
C SER A 1033 8.41 15.23 23.48
N THR A 1034 8.62 14.68 24.66
CA THR A 1034 8.28 13.29 24.98
C THR A 1034 6.77 13.13 25.23
N ALA A 1035 6.28 11.89 25.28
CA ALA A 1035 4.88 11.59 25.61
C ALA A 1035 4.42 12.17 26.98
N THR A 1036 5.37 12.42 27.89
CA THR A 1036 5.14 12.96 29.24
C THR A 1036 5.37 14.48 29.33
N GLY A 1037 5.57 15.17 28.21
CA GLY A 1037 5.74 16.62 28.16
C GLY A 1037 7.13 17.14 28.52
N VAL A 1038 8.14 16.28 28.65
CA VAL A 1038 9.56 16.73 28.74
C VAL A 1038 9.95 17.35 27.41
N VAL A 1039 10.53 18.54 27.42
CA VAL A 1039 10.89 19.30 26.20
C VAL A 1039 12.39 19.52 26.15
N THR A 1040 12.96 19.21 25.00
CA THR A 1040 14.36 19.43 24.63
C THR A 1040 14.40 20.40 23.46
N ALA A 1041 15.34 21.35 23.48
CA ALA A 1041 15.39 22.42 22.49
C ALA A 1041 16.70 22.46 21.71
N TRP A 1042 16.59 22.95 20.48
CA TRP A 1042 17.70 23.28 19.62
C TRP A 1042 17.45 24.63 18.95
N GLU A 1043 18.42 25.54 19.06
CA GLU A 1043 18.32 26.85 18.41
C GLU A 1043 18.71 26.78 16.94
N GLY A 1044 17.97 27.54 16.12
CA GLY A 1044 18.34 27.75 14.73
C GLY A 1044 19.61 28.60 14.60
N ASN A 1045 20.67 28.06 13.98
CA ASN A 1045 21.93 28.78 13.80
C ASN A 1045 21.88 29.91 12.73
N GLY A 1046 20.69 30.21 12.19
CA GLY A 1046 20.45 31.27 11.21
C GLY A 1046 21.06 31.01 9.83
N GLN A 1047 21.65 29.84 9.58
CA GLN A 1047 22.22 29.50 8.28
C GLN A 1047 21.14 29.00 7.32
N LEU A 1048 20.29 29.92 6.87
CA LEU A 1048 19.45 29.68 5.70
C LEU A 1048 20.39 29.59 4.49
N ARG A 1049 20.36 28.46 3.77
CA ARG A 1049 21.04 28.40 2.46
C ARG A 1049 20.42 29.47 1.57
N LYS A 1050 21.17 30.54 1.31
CA LYS A 1050 20.92 31.40 0.15
C LYS A 1050 21.16 30.55 -1.11
N GLY A 1051 20.09 29.95 -1.60
CA GLY A 1051 20.02 29.32 -2.92
C GLY A 1051 19.85 30.36 -4.01
#